data_AF-A0A239CDG0-F1
#
_entry.id   AF-A0A239CDG0-F1
#
_cell.length_a   1.000
_cell.length_b   1.000
_cell.length_c   1.000
_cell.angle_alpha   90.00
_cell.angle_beta   90.00
_cell.angle_gamma   90.00
#
_symmetry.space_group_name_H-M   'P 1'
#
loop_
_entity.id
_entity.type
_entity.pdbx_description
1 polymer ?
#
loop_
_entity_poly.entity_id
_entity_poly.type
_entity_poly.pdbx_seq_one_letter_code
_entity_poly.pdbx_strand_id
1 'polypeptide(L)'
;MGKPFESKHLEGISDLFVCAEIKPGFIDSFADVTYETRLRTTLEALFRIRKTSREYYTLKPFVEATERIRSIRSFRLAILDTEPRRLLLAATFDRGWEPYIRLIWRPLGSLLDLIFCNCQGYVTAEDHSFDEYAAWVRDSQIDTGFFFASTGLTVDDFAYLTEMEQVAREEHDPVRREWRLATATAERPEARAKADLQRGAANPQTDGRVITQMGIELLISLYHLADHYPPDQMDAHGKYLLRAAQSLLGPWGQTAIPALPAPIRDRLQAQIAWLNLTPPAPPVPVPDRLAIRPEQIQAGILSGHDEGRACMTHGALLLLQVVDAAKARAFVDRLADEVDSEATAKPDGAIWQTAAFTFNGLGRLGVAEAALARFPREFREGMEDRADLLGDVHAAHPRNWQLPPRWPEAGAAAPVELAEVDIVIQLRTHSAHAGHEIVGDAAHPLAGRIAELAAQVGQTGVRLLAVQPMRRAAAIADPLREHFGFRDGLSQPWIAGAGPAGAARDRVAAGEILCGHVNDRGDAAPPPPDAYLDNGTFLVVRKLRQNVAALDALVAARPAGMDGDLFRAKLMGRWPDGRALTGQISGDGNDYDFAGDEQGAVCPLQAHARRANPRAPDNSQMPRILRRGMSYGPPAKSAAKGDRGIVFMAYNSSIAEQFEVIQRWISGGNSTGIATARHDPLIGVRAGGDPQTFHFLDDHGGTVRADVGAHGPMVELQWGLYLFMPAIPAMRAIAAAGPPPRARTGQDLIERLQALPEAERFTAWRTCLEDFYSKDPGKKGDGPAIWAAVRDLHGGVLRTPFGVLVGSRALVDEVYVDRHGRYTVAGYGERMAASFGMIFLGNDRGAAYDVEAGPTNAAIMKIGEDEAFADAYGAASGLLDGMVEASLALGLGAEARFDIQREYIDAVLAMLSHRWFGIPDAEGRYVEPGAWDWRDVATRKPRCPGDFMATSRSVFYPHPPAATIAYGKAQGQAERRAVRDFVAAMRGTPERLTAPISRAIFDAFPDDDDLVARTIVGVMTGFLPPTEGNLRWAFYDWIDGKTIWRVQQAYLMQPGATPLERARGALLRPLCRAMQQRPAPDMVWRRAKKAHRLGKVAIKRDDLIVIGIVSATAEDMAAGGHDVYPVFGGNRHDTGHGTHACPAYAFAMGTMLGILAALFDAGRITLQPSPLVLKVSRLA
;
A
#
# COMPACT_ATOMS: atom_id res chain seq x y z
N MET A 1 20.57 1.07 -14.38
CA MET A 1 20.02 0.41 -15.60
C MET A 1 18.78 -0.45 -15.31
N GLY A 2 17.66 0.21 -15.00
CA GLY A 2 16.47 0.04 -15.82
C GLY A 2 16.37 1.23 -16.78
N LYS A 3 15.33 1.30 -17.62
CA LYS A 3 14.80 2.62 -18.03
C LYS A 3 14.22 3.30 -16.76
N PRO A 4 14.16 4.64 -16.68
CA PRO A 4 13.18 5.27 -15.80
C PRO A 4 11.78 4.77 -16.21
N PHE A 5 11.03 4.22 -15.27
CA PHE A 5 9.69 3.71 -15.58
C PHE A 5 8.75 4.90 -15.84
N GLU A 6 8.09 4.88 -16.98
CA GLU A 6 7.10 5.87 -17.44
C GLU A 6 5.68 5.39 -17.08
N SER A 7 4.73 6.26 -16.74
CA SER A 7 3.31 5.86 -16.72
C SER A 7 2.83 5.68 -18.16
N LYS A 8 1.73 4.97 -18.35
CA LYS A 8 1.01 5.02 -19.61
C LYS A 8 -0.30 5.75 -19.43
N HIS A 9 -0.54 6.65 -20.37
CA HIS A 9 -1.67 7.55 -20.40
C HIS A 9 -2.38 7.40 -21.74
N LEU A 10 -3.71 7.48 -21.73
CA LEU A 10 -4.53 7.46 -22.93
C LEU A 10 -5.84 8.21 -22.68
N GLU A 11 -6.18 9.19 -23.52
CA GLU A 11 -7.36 10.05 -23.35
C GLU A 11 -7.45 10.72 -21.96
N GLY A 12 -6.29 11.01 -21.35
CA GLY A 12 -6.20 11.60 -20.02
C GLY A 12 -6.45 10.62 -18.87
N ILE A 13 -6.60 9.32 -19.14
CA ILE A 13 -6.68 8.22 -18.19
C ILE A 13 -5.26 7.74 -17.91
N SER A 14 -4.89 7.47 -16.65
CA SER A 14 -3.56 6.95 -16.31
C SER A 14 -3.60 5.59 -15.63
N ASP A 15 -2.45 4.91 -15.68
CA ASP A 15 -2.16 3.76 -14.85
C ASP A 15 -1.10 4.03 -13.76
N LEU A 16 -1.23 3.26 -12.68
CA LEU A 16 -0.29 3.21 -11.55
C LEU A 16 -0.01 1.75 -11.22
N PHE A 17 1.17 1.27 -11.61
CA PHE A 17 1.68 -0.04 -11.27
C PHE A 17 2.82 0.08 -10.24
N VAL A 18 2.57 -0.29 -8.98
CA VAL A 18 3.54 -0.22 -7.88
C VAL A 18 3.94 -1.64 -7.49
N CYS A 19 5.22 -1.99 -7.68
CA CYS A 19 5.78 -3.33 -7.48
C CYS A 19 6.80 -3.34 -6.32
N ALA A 20 6.28 -3.32 -5.10
CA ALA A 20 7.09 -3.26 -3.89
C ALA A 20 7.67 -4.63 -3.51
N GLU A 21 8.93 -4.67 -3.07
CA GLU A 21 9.56 -5.88 -2.52
C GLU A 21 8.93 -6.23 -1.17
N ILE A 22 8.53 -7.49 -0.95
CA ILE A 22 7.96 -7.96 0.31
C ILE A 22 9.09 -8.19 1.31
N LYS A 23 8.93 -7.76 2.57
CA LYS A 23 9.94 -7.89 3.62
C LYS A 23 10.37 -9.36 3.76
N PRO A 24 11.68 -9.67 3.68
CA PRO A 24 12.15 -11.04 3.89
C PRO A 24 12.05 -11.43 5.37
N GLY A 25 11.86 -12.73 5.62
CA GLY A 25 11.83 -13.29 6.97
C GLY A 25 10.52 -13.04 7.72
N PHE A 26 10.56 -13.32 9.03
CA PHE A 26 9.39 -13.44 9.88
C PHE A 26 8.80 -12.12 10.36
N ILE A 27 7.49 -12.14 10.59
CA ILE A 27 6.85 -11.17 11.48
C ILE A 27 7.26 -11.49 12.92
N ASP A 28 7.30 -10.48 13.79
CA ASP A 28 7.45 -10.70 15.22
C ASP A 28 6.06 -10.97 15.82
N SER A 29 5.56 -12.21 15.74
CA SER A 29 4.32 -12.63 16.41
C SER A 29 4.43 -14.06 16.95
N PHE A 30 3.36 -14.52 17.61
CA PHE A 30 3.22 -15.91 18.06
C PHE A 30 3.35 -16.96 16.95
N ALA A 31 3.05 -16.60 15.70
CA ALA A 31 3.10 -17.49 14.55
C ALA A 31 4.39 -17.29 13.72
N ASP A 32 5.14 -18.38 13.45
CA ASP A 32 6.24 -18.38 12.48
C ASP A 32 5.68 -18.27 11.05
N VAL A 33 5.20 -17.08 10.70
CA VAL A 33 4.73 -16.70 9.38
C VAL A 33 5.52 -15.49 8.89
N THR A 34 5.74 -15.39 7.60
CA THR A 34 6.50 -14.28 7.01
C THR A 34 5.58 -13.19 6.49
N TYR A 35 6.17 -12.07 6.11
CA TYR A 35 5.41 -10.95 5.57
C TYR A 35 4.68 -11.33 4.27
N GLU A 36 5.16 -12.29 3.45
CA GLU A 36 4.39 -12.83 2.33
C GLU A 36 3.16 -13.60 2.81
N THR A 37 3.31 -14.52 3.78
CA THR A 37 2.18 -15.25 4.39
C THR A 37 1.12 -14.29 4.91
N ARG A 38 1.54 -13.34 5.76
CA ARG A 38 0.64 -12.38 6.41
C ARG A 38 -0.07 -11.52 5.36
N LEU A 39 0.66 -11.03 4.37
CA LEU A 39 0.10 -10.26 3.27
C LEU A 39 -0.93 -11.07 2.47
N ARG A 40 -0.64 -12.32 2.08
CA ARG A 40 -1.58 -13.12 1.27
C ARG A 40 -2.86 -13.42 2.04
N THR A 41 -2.75 -13.83 3.31
CA THR A 41 -3.92 -14.02 4.20
C THR A 41 -4.72 -12.73 4.35
N THR A 42 -4.06 -11.57 4.47
CA THR A 42 -4.71 -10.26 4.54
C THR A 42 -5.47 -9.94 3.24
N LEU A 43 -4.84 -10.11 2.07
CA LEU A 43 -5.46 -9.85 0.76
C LEU A 43 -6.64 -10.79 0.47
N GLU A 44 -6.52 -12.08 0.81
CA GLU A 44 -7.61 -13.05 0.63
C GLU A 44 -8.81 -12.75 1.53
N ALA A 45 -8.58 -12.39 2.80
CA ALA A 45 -9.65 -11.97 3.70
C ALA A 45 -10.36 -10.72 3.16
N LEU A 46 -9.61 -9.67 2.80
CA LEU A 46 -10.15 -8.43 2.23
C LEU A 46 -10.95 -8.67 0.94
N PHE A 47 -10.45 -9.53 0.04
CA PHE A 47 -11.17 -9.87 -1.19
C PHE A 47 -12.46 -10.65 -0.92
N ARG A 48 -12.45 -11.62 -0.01
CA ARG A 48 -13.64 -12.41 0.32
C ARG A 48 -14.71 -11.57 1.04
N ILE A 49 -14.30 -10.68 1.95
CA ILE A 49 -15.16 -9.64 2.56
C ILE A 49 -15.83 -8.79 1.46
N ARG A 50 -15.02 -8.23 0.56
CA ARG A 50 -15.49 -7.40 -0.57
C ARG A 50 -16.47 -8.17 -1.46
N LYS A 51 -16.19 -9.44 -1.75
CA LYS A 51 -17.04 -10.29 -2.57
C LYS A 51 -18.42 -10.46 -1.94
N THR A 52 -18.51 -10.88 -0.68
CA THR A 52 -19.79 -11.05 0.03
C THR A 52 -20.57 -9.73 0.09
N SER A 53 -19.90 -8.61 0.38
CA SER A 53 -20.52 -7.28 0.45
C SER A 53 -20.99 -6.70 -0.90
N ARG A 54 -20.65 -7.32 -2.04
CA ARG A 54 -21.05 -6.87 -3.39
C ARG A 54 -21.90 -7.87 -4.17
N GLU A 55 -21.80 -9.16 -3.88
CA GLU A 55 -22.52 -10.23 -4.61
C GLU A 55 -23.62 -10.92 -3.78
N TYR A 56 -23.57 -10.85 -2.45
CA TYR A 56 -24.53 -11.53 -1.57
C TYR A 56 -25.47 -10.56 -0.83
N TYR A 57 -24.95 -9.43 -0.35
CA TYR A 57 -25.73 -8.40 0.34
C TYR A 57 -26.21 -7.29 -0.59
N THR A 58 -27.45 -6.85 -0.41
CA THR A 58 -28.09 -5.74 -1.16
C THR A 58 -27.87 -4.37 -0.52
N LEU A 59 -27.63 -4.32 0.80
CA LEU A 59 -27.37 -3.10 1.57
C LEU A 59 -25.86 -2.82 1.61
N LYS A 60 -25.47 -1.54 1.62
CA LYS A 60 -24.07 -1.07 1.68
C LYS A 60 -23.84 -0.12 2.87
N PRO A 61 -24.02 -0.56 4.13
CA PRO A 61 -23.81 0.25 5.33
C PRO A 61 -22.34 0.64 5.59
N PHE A 62 -21.38 0.00 4.91
CA PHE A 62 -19.95 0.24 5.04
C PHE A 62 -19.39 0.90 3.78
N VAL A 63 -18.66 2.01 3.93
CA VAL A 63 -18.02 2.70 2.79
C VAL A 63 -16.67 2.06 2.50
N GLU A 64 -16.59 1.31 1.40
CA GLU A 64 -15.33 0.80 0.85
C GLU A 64 -14.33 1.95 0.63
N ALA A 65 -13.12 1.85 1.18
CA ALA A 65 -12.14 2.95 1.10
C ALA A 65 -11.74 3.32 -0.35
N THR A 66 -11.82 2.38 -1.29
CA THR A 66 -11.62 2.64 -2.73
C THR A 66 -12.77 3.42 -3.38
N GLU A 67 -14.02 3.27 -2.93
CA GLU A 67 -15.16 4.02 -3.50
C GLU A 67 -15.08 5.51 -3.13
N ARG A 68 -14.36 5.88 -2.06
CA ARG A 68 -14.10 7.28 -1.67
C ARG A 68 -13.24 8.03 -2.69
N ILE A 69 -12.44 7.32 -3.50
CA ILE A 69 -11.59 7.92 -4.54
C ILE A 69 -12.34 7.90 -5.88
N ARG A 70 -13.10 8.97 -6.15
CA ARG A 70 -13.97 9.17 -7.34
C ARG A 70 -13.24 9.31 -8.69
N SER A 71 -12.04 8.77 -8.81
CA SER A 71 -11.27 8.66 -10.05
C SER A 71 -10.75 7.24 -10.32
N ILE A 72 -10.83 6.31 -9.36
CA ILE A 72 -10.37 4.92 -9.54
C ILE A 72 -11.40 4.13 -10.36
N ARG A 73 -11.04 3.80 -11.60
CA ARG A 73 -11.79 2.87 -12.47
C ARG A 73 -11.50 1.41 -12.16
N SER A 74 -10.26 1.08 -11.81
CA SER A 74 -9.86 -0.28 -11.44
C SER A 74 -8.77 -0.26 -10.36
N PHE A 75 -8.81 -1.23 -9.46
CA PHE A 75 -7.84 -1.41 -8.38
C PHE A 75 -7.62 -2.90 -8.17
N ARG A 76 -6.38 -3.36 -8.31
CA ARG A 76 -5.98 -4.78 -8.27
C ARG A 76 -4.70 -4.92 -7.46
N LEU A 77 -4.61 -5.98 -6.66
CA LEU A 77 -3.42 -6.35 -5.90
C LEU A 77 -3.07 -7.80 -6.22
N ALA A 78 -1.81 -8.08 -6.52
CA ALA A 78 -1.30 -9.40 -6.84
C ALA A 78 0.10 -9.57 -6.23
N ILE A 79 0.34 -10.69 -5.53
CA ILE A 79 1.70 -11.08 -5.16
C ILE A 79 2.30 -11.77 -6.39
N LEU A 80 3.42 -11.22 -6.89
CA LEU A 80 4.15 -11.78 -8.01
C LEU A 80 5.09 -12.88 -7.54
N ASP A 81 4.98 -14.06 -8.14
CA ASP A 81 5.89 -15.19 -7.92
C ASP A 81 7.26 -14.92 -8.57
N THR A 82 8.00 -14.02 -7.93
CA THR A 82 9.29 -13.45 -8.36
C THR A 82 10.31 -13.56 -7.22
N GLU A 83 11.59 -13.44 -7.54
CA GLU A 83 12.67 -13.46 -6.55
C GLU A 83 13.53 -12.20 -6.63
N PRO A 84 13.58 -11.36 -5.58
CA PRO A 84 12.77 -11.42 -4.35
C PRO A 84 11.28 -11.18 -4.62
N ARG A 85 10.42 -11.70 -3.74
CA ARG A 85 8.94 -11.65 -3.82
C ARG A 85 8.41 -10.23 -3.78
N ARG A 86 7.37 -9.93 -4.57
CA ARG A 86 6.84 -8.57 -4.71
C ARG A 86 5.33 -8.49 -4.65
N LEU A 87 4.82 -7.41 -4.04
CA LEU A 87 3.43 -7.01 -4.15
C LEU A 87 3.28 -6.03 -5.31
N LEU A 88 2.50 -6.41 -6.32
CA LEU A 88 2.04 -5.52 -7.38
C LEU A 88 0.66 -4.95 -7.03
N LEU A 89 0.58 -3.64 -6.80
CA LEU A 89 -0.64 -2.85 -6.98
C LEU A 89 -0.73 -2.45 -8.45
N ALA A 90 -1.90 -2.61 -9.05
CA ALA A 90 -2.26 -2.10 -10.36
C ALA A 90 -3.58 -1.34 -10.26
N ALA A 91 -3.50 -0.01 -10.31
CA ALA A 91 -4.64 0.89 -10.30
C ALA A 91 -4.76 1.62 -11.65
N THR A 92 -6.00 1.97 -12.01
CA THR A 92 -6.32 2.76 -13.21
C THR A 92 -7.19 3.92 -12.80
N PHE A 93 -6.72 5.13 -13.07
CA PHE A 93 -7.37 6.38 -12.72
C PHE A 93 -7.93 7.03 -13.99
N ASP A 94 -9.13 7.61 -13.92
CA ASP A 94 -9.69 8.39 -15.04
C ASP A 94 -8.99 9.74 -15.27
N ARG A 95 -7.92 10.03 -14.51
CA ARG A 95 -7.05 11.23 -14.56
C ARG A 95 -5.60 10.79 -14.45
N GLY A 96 -4.65 11.71 -14.61
CA GLY A 96 -3.30 11.54 -14.04
C GLY A 96 -3.41 11.22 -12.54
N TRP A 97 -2.69 10.23 -12.06
CA TRP A 97 -2.83 9.71 -10.70
C TRP A 97 -2.01 10.50 -9.67
N GLU A 98 -0.97 11.20 -10.13
CA GLU A 98 -0.03 11.93 -9.29
C GLU A 98 -0.69 13.02 -8.41
N PRO A 99 -1.66 13.83 -8.91
CA PRO A 99 -2.39 14.79 -8.08
C PRO A 99 -3.32 14.13 -7.04
N TYR A 100 -3.60 12.83 -7.22
CA TYR A 100 -4.51 12.08 -6.37
C TYR A 100 -3.77 11.12 -5.42
N ILE A 101 -2.43 11.17 -5.35
CA ILE A 101 -1.66 10.48 -4.30
C ILE A 101 -2.15 10.89 -2.90
N ARG A 102 -2.65 12.12 -2.71
CA ARG A 102 -3.26 12.54 -1.43
C ARG A 102 -4.55 11.79 -1.07
N LEU A 103 -5.32 11.37 -2.08
CA LEU A 103 -6.50 10.52 -1.88
C LEU A 103 -6.10 9.05 -1.64
N ILE A 104 -4.95 8.62 -2.14
CA ILE A 104 -4.30 7.37 -1.77
C ILE A 104 -3.77 7.45 -0.31
N TRP A 105 -3.19 8.59 0.08
CA TRP A 105 -2.55 8.84 1.37
C TRP A 105 -3.55 8.85 2.53
N ARG A 106 -4.59 9.69 2.56
CA ARG A 106 -5.46 9.80 3.77
C ARG A 106 -6.83 9.11 3.71
N PRO A 107 -7.58 9.11 2.59
CA PRO A 107 -8.77 8.26 2.44
C PRO A 107 -8.50 6.75 2.37
N LEU A 108 -7.40 6.33 1.74
CA LEU A 108 -7.03 4.92 1.54
C LEU A 108 -5.86 4.46 2.43
N GLY A 109 -5.21 5.40 3.14
CA GLY A 109 -4.00 5.21 3.94
C GLY A 109 -4.05 4.00 4.85
N SER A 110 -4.97 3.97 5.81
CA SER A 110 -5.10 2.86 6.77
C SER A 110 -5.26 1.47 6.11
N LEU A 111 -5.94 1.37 4.95
CA LEU A 111 -6.03 0.12 4.18
C LEU A 111 -4.71 -0.23 3.50
N LEU A 112 -4.03 0.74 2.90
CA LEU A 112 -2.71 0.51 2.30
C LEU A 112 -1.62 0.28 3.34
N ASP A 113 -1.72 0.85 4.53
CA ASP A 113 -0.78 0.60 5.63
C ASP A 113 -0.88 -0.84 6.12
N LEU A 114 -2.09 -1.36 6.31
CA LEU A 114 -2.32 -2.78 6.59
C LEU A 114 -1.69 -3.69 5.50
N ILE A 115 -1.78 -3.31 4.23
CA ILE A 115 -1.29 -4.10 3.10
C ILE A 115 0.24 -3.97 2.95
N PHE A 116 0.74 -2.76 2.74
CA PHE A 116 2.13 -2.48 2.39
C PHE A 116 3.08 -2.36 3.60
N CYS A 117 2.62 -2.36 4.86
CA CYS A 117 3.55 -2.57 6.00
C CYS A 117 4.27 -3.93 5.96
N ASN A 118 3.83 -4.84 5.07
CA ASN A 118 4.50 -6.09 4.70
C ASN A 118 5.64 -5.91 3.68
N CYS A 119 5.83 -4.72 3.10
CA CYS A 119 6.81 -4.44 2.05
C CYS A 119 8.03 -3.67 2.59
N GLN A 120 9.20 -3.98 2.04
CA GLN A 120 10.48 -3.42 2.46
C GLN A 120 10.57 -1.93 2.09
N GLY A 121 11.05 -1.12 3.03
CA GLY A 121 11.13 0.34 2.87
C GLY A 121 9.78 1.06 2.81
N TYR A 122 8.64 0.38 3.04
CA TYR A 122 7.33 1.04 2.96
C TYR A 122 7.18 2.15 3.99
N VAL A 123 6.85 3.33 3.47
CA VAL A 123 6.48 4.53 4.22
C VAL A 123 4.98 4.50 4.49
N THR A 124 4.58 4.46 5.77
CA THR A 124 3.16 4.38 6.16
C THR A 124 2.49 5.74 6.07
N ALA A 125 1.27 5.77 5.53
CA ALA A 125 0.53 7.00 5.27
C ALA A 125 0.15 7.74 6.57
N GLU A 126 -0.20 6.99 7.62
CA GLU A 126 -0.63 7.57 8.89
C GLU A 126 0.55 8.03 9.78
N ASP A 127 1.78 7.55 9.57
CA ASP A 127 2.92 7.91 10.45
C ASP A 127 4.04 8.74 9.78
N HIS A 128 3.92 9.09 8.50
CA HIS A 128 4.95 9.81 7.73
C HIS A 128 4.37 10.99 6.94
N SER A 129 5.23 11.84 6.38
CA SER A 129 4.81 12.96 5.53
C SER A 129 4.27 12.49 4.17
N PHE A 130 3.51 13.36 3.50
CA PHE A 130 3.06 13.12 2.13
C PHE A 130 4.24 12.93 1.17
N ASP A 131 5.31 13.71 1.32
CA ASP A 131 6.47 13.66 0.40
C ASP A 131 7.26 12.37 0.58
N GLU A 132 7.43 11.88 1.81
CA GLU A 132 8.03 10.58 2.09
C GLU A 132 7.19 9.45 1.45
N TYR A 133 5.86 9.53 1.57
CA TYR A 133 4.92 8.57 0.99
C TYR A 133 4.94 8.59 -0.55
N ALA A 134 4.86 9.78 -1.15
CA ALA A 134 4.87 9.98 -2.59
C ALA A 134 6.21 9.60 -3.23
N ALA A 135 7.33 9.83 -2.55
CA ALA A 135 8.64 9.32 -2.95
C ALA A 135 8.66 7.79 -2.97
N TRP A 136 8.21 7.13 -1.90
CA TRP A 136 8.15 5.67 -1.86
C TRP A 136 7.26 5.05 -2.96
N VAL A 137 6.11 5.67 -3.26
CA VAL A 137 5.22 5.24 -4.36
C VAL A 137 5.92 5.36 -5.71
N ARG A 138 6.64 6.48 -5.96
CA ARG A 138 7.41 6.72 -7.19
C ARG A 138 8.61 5.78 -7.34
N ASP A 139 9.33 5.48 -6.26
CA ASP A 139 10.48 4.57 -6.24
C ASP A 139 10.07 3.10 -6.44
N SER A 140 8.87 2.75 -5.97
CA SER A 140 8.30 1.40 -6.10
C SER A 140 7.55 1.17 -7.41
N GLN A 141 7.52 2.13 -8.33
CA GLN A 141 6.74 2.07 -9.58
C GLN A 141 7.40 1.20 -10.67
N ILE A 142 6.60 0.62 -11.57
CA ILE A 142 7.06 -0.08 -12.78
C ILE A 142 6.34 0.42 -14.05
N ASP A 143 6.92 0.13 -15.21
CA ASP A 143 6.44 0.53 -16.55
C ASP A 143 5.43 -0.46 -17.14
N THR A 144 4.44 0.06 -17.87
CA THR A 144 3.41 -0.73 -18.55
C THR A 144 3.72 -0.83 -20.04
N GLY A 145 4.10 -2.01 -20.53
CA GLY A 145 4.45 -2.21 -21.94
C GLY A 145 3.31 -2.02 -22.95
N PHE A 146 2.05 -2.10 -22.51
CA PHE A 146 0.86 -1.83 -23.34
C PHE A 146 -0.33 -1.43 -22.46
N PHE A 147 -0.92 -0.26 -22.74
CA PHE A 147 -2.10 0.25 -22.04
C PHE A 147 -3.26 0.43 -23.02
N PHE A 148 -4.48 0.09 -22.57
CA PHE A 148 -5.70 0.21 -23.36
C PHE A 148 -6.85 0.65 -22.46
N ALA A 149 -7.59 1.65 -22.92
CA ALA A 149 -8.86 2.07 -22.36
C ALA A 149 -9.91 2.12 -23.48
N SER A 150 -11.16 1.78 -23.14
CA SER A 150 -12.27 1.70 -24.10
C SER A 150 -13.10 2.98 -24.22
N THR A 151 -12.84 3.99 -23.38
CA THR A 151 -13.60 5.25 -23.31
C THR A 151 -12.94 6.24 -22.34
N GLY A 152 -12.90 7.53 -22.70
CA GLY A 152 -12.47 8.66 -21.86
C GLY A 152 -13.37 9.01 -20.65
N LEU A 153 -14.59 8.47 -20.55
CA LEU A 153 -15.57 8.88 -19.51
C LEU A 153 -15.08 8.68 -18.07
N THR A 154 -15.22 9.69 -17.21
CA THR A 154 -14.83 9.59 -15.80
C THR A 154 -15.80 8.75 -14.97
N VAL A 155 -15.38 8.30 -13.79
CA VAL A 155 -16.24 7.66 -12.78
C VAL A 155 -17.40 8.57 -12.40
N ASP A 156 -17.16 9.88 -12.33
CA ASP A 156 -18.21 10.91 -12.21
C ASP A 156 -19.16 10.89 -13.43
N ASP A 157 -18.66 10.82 -14.66
CA ASP A 157 -19.50 10.73 -15.87
C ASP A 157 -20.33 9.44 -15.90
N PHE A 158 -19.78 8.30 -15.45
CA PHE A 158 -20.55 7.04 -15.31
C PHE A 158 -21.66 7.16 -14.27
N ALA A 159 -21.40 7.80 -13.13
CA ALA A 159 -22.41 8.03 -12.11
C ALA A 159 -23.48 9.04 -12.58
N TYR A 160 -23.07 10.12 -13.27
CA TYR A 160 -23.96 11.09 -13.89
C TYR A 160 -24.82 10.46 -14.99
N LEU A 161 -24.26 9.63 -15.88
CA LEU A 161 -25.03 8.89 -16.88
C LEU A 161 -26.01 7.89 -16.24
N THR A 162 -25.65 7.27 -15.12
CA THR A 162 -26.57 6.43 -14.34
C THR A 162 -27.73 7.24 -13.77
N GLU A 163 -27.45 8.42 -13.22
CA GLU A 163 -28.46 9.37 -12.75
C GLU A 163 -29.34 9.90 -13.89
N MET A 164 -28.77 10.25 -15.05
CA MET A 164 -29.53 10.66 -16.24
C MET A 164 -30.50 9.57 -16.69
N GLU A 165 -30.08 8.30 -16.68
CA GLU A 165 -30.89 7.16 -17.09
C GLU A 165 -32.05 6.93 -16.10
N GLN A 166 -31.79 7.01 -14.80
CA GLN A 166 -32.81 6.97 -13.76
C GLN A 166 -33.79 8.15 -13.87
N VAL A 167 -33.30 9.38 -13.99
CA VAL A 167 -34.13 10.60 -14.17
C VAL A 167 -34.98 10.51 -15.43
N ALA A 168 -34.47 9.93 -16.52
CA ALA A 168 -35.24 9.72 -17.75
C ALA A 168 -36.34 8.65 -17.63
N ARG A 169 -36.25 7.73 -16.65
CA ARG A 169 -37.32 6.77 -16.31
C ARG A 169 -38.33 7.33 -15.31
N GLU A 170 -37.89 8.16 -14.37
CA GLU A 170 -38.69 8.63 -13.24
C GLU A 170 -39.36 9.99 -13.47
N GLU A 171 -38.66 10.97 -14.07
CA GLU A 171 -39.13 12.34 -14.22
C GLU A 171 -39.90 12.55 -15.53
N HIS A 172 -41.21 12.71 -15.41
CA HIS A 172 -42.14 12.80 -16.55
C HIS A 172 -42.47 14.25 -16.95
N ASP A 173 -42.16 15.24 -16.12
CA ASP A 173 -42.29 16.67 -16.43
C ASP A 173 -41.12 17.12 -17.33
N PRO A 174 -41.35 17.61 -18.57
CA PRO A 174 -40.26 17.94 -19.50
C PRO A 174 -39.32 19.04 -18.98
N VAL A 175 -39.86 20.09 -18.36
CA VAL A 175 -39.08 21.25 -17.90
C VAL A 175 -38.30 20.87 -16.65
N ARG A 176 -38.92 20.12 -15.74
CA ARG A 176 -38.27 19.62 -14.52
C ARG A 176 -37.22 18.56 -14.82
N ARG A 177 -37.43 17.73 -15.83
CA ARG A 177 -36.45 16.79 -16.37
C ARG A 177 -35.27 17.53 -17.00
N GLU A 178 -35.49 18.51 -17.89
CA GLU A 178 -34.37 19.30 -18.43
C GLU A 178 -33.61 20.04 -17.33
N TRP A 179 -34.29 20.61 -16.33
CA TRP A 179 -33.65 21.25 -15.18
C TRP A 179 -32.82 20.26 -14.34
N ARG A 180 -33.37 19.09 -13.99
CA ARG A 180 -32.62 18.03 -13.29
C ARG A 180 -31.40 17.58 -14.10
N LEU A 181 -31.54 17.33 -15.40
CA LEU A 181 -30.42 16.95 -16.27
C LEU A 181 -29.39 18.08 -16.47
N ALA A 182 -29.79 19.35 -16.39
CA ALA A 182 -28.88 20.48 -16.46
C ALA A 182 -28.08 20.71 -15.17
N THR A 183 -28.60 20.24 -14.03
CA THR A 183 -28.07 20.52 -12.67
C THR A 183 -27.59 19.28 -11.90
N ALA A 184 -27.81 18.07 -12.42
CA ALA A 184 -27.45 16.80 -11.78
C ALA A 184 -25.93 16.68 -11.50
N THR A 185 -25.60 16.05 -10.37
CA THR A 185 -24.22 15.87 -9.90
C THR A 185 -24.08 14.52 -9.19
N ALA A 186 -23.10 13.72 -9.62
CA ALA A 186 -22.95 12.33 -9.18
C ALA A 186 -22.84 12.16 -7.65
N GLU A 187 -23.61 11.19 -7.11
CA GLU A 187 -23.78 10.87 -5.68
C GLU A 187 -22.46 10.60 -4.91
N ARG A 188 -22.46 10.78 -3.59
CA ARG A 188 -21.30 10.48 -2.70
C ARG A 188 -21.52 9.18 -1.91
N PRO A 189 -20.56 8.22 -1.91
CA PRO A 189 -20.72 6.93 -1.21
C PRO A 189 -21.06 7.02 0.28
N GLU A 190 -20.56 8.05 0.96
CA GLU A 190 -20.81 8.31 2.39
C GLU A 190 -22.27 8.64 2.67
N ALA A 191 -22.96 9.31 1.74
CA ALA A 191 -24.38 9.62 1.86
C ALA A 191 -25.23 8.34 1.77
N ARG A 192 -24.92 7.49 0.79
CA ARG A 192 -25.58 6.18 0.59
C ARG A 192 -25.43 5.25 1.79
N ALA A 193 -24.20 5.09 2.32
CA ALA A 193 -23.96 4.24 3.48
C ALA A 193 -24.67 4.76 4.76
N LYS A 194 -24.73 6.08 4.94
CA LYS A 194 -25.51 6.71 6.02
C LYS A 194 -27.01 6.41 5.89
N ALA A 195 -27.56 6.43 4.67
CA ALA A 195 -28.96 6.09 4.42
C ALA A 195 -29.28 4.60 4.71
N ASP A 196 -28.40 3.67 4.32
CA ASP A 196 -28.59 2.24 4.63
C ASP A 196 -28.49 1.94 6.14
N LEU A 197 -27.59 2.60 6.87
CA LEU A 197 -27.54 2.51 8.34
C LEU A 197 -28.83 3.04 8.99
N GLN A 198 -29.38 4.15 8.49
CA GLN A 198 -30.65 4.70 8.96
C GLN A 198 -31.84 3.78 8.64
N ARG A 199 -31.86 3.15 7.47
CA ARG A 199 -32.84 2.11 7.11
C ARG A 199 -32.74 0.89 8.05
N GLY A 200 -31.53 0.45 8.36
CA GLY A 200 -31.28 -0.63 9.32
C GLY A 200 -31.85 -0.36 10.72
N ALA A 201 -31.70 0.88 11.21
CA ALA A 201 -32.26 1.31 12.48
C ALA A 201 -33.80 1.41 12.46
N ALA A 202 -34.40 1.77 11.32
CA ALA A 202 -35.85 1.80 11.13
C ALA A 202 -36.47 0.39 11.03
N ASN A 203 -35.74 -0.59 10.49
CA ASN A 203 -36.19 -1.95 10.22
C ASN A 203 -35.36 -3.04 10.96
N PRO A 204 -35.37 -3.12 12.32
CA PRO A 204 -34.45 -4.00 13.06
C PRO A 204 -34.54 -5.49 12.72
N GLN A 205 -35.75 -6.00 12.41
CA GLN A 205 -35.99 -7.43 12.18
C GLN A 205 -35.57 -7.93 10.79
N THR A 206 -35.41 -7.02 9.82
CA THR A 206 -35.00 -7.34 8.44
C THR A 206 -33.64 -6.72 8.12
N ASP A 207 -33.62 -5.42 7.80
CA ASP A 207 -32.40 -4.72 7.37
C ASP A 207 -31.39 -4.62 8.51
N GLY A 208 -31.85 -4.33 9.74
CA GLY A 208 -31.00 -4.30 10.93
C GLY A 208 -30.36 -5.66 11.24
N ARG A 209 -31.10 -6.76 11.07
CA ARG A 209 -30.59 -8.14 11.20
C ARG A 209 -29.51 -8.44 10.17
N VAL A 210 -29.73 -8.05 8.91
CA VAL A 210 -28.74 -8.21 7.82
C VAL A 210 -27.47 -7.41 8.11
N ILE A 211 -27.59 -6.12 8.43
CA ILE A 211 -26.45 -5.23 8.75
C ILE A 211 -25.69 -5.74 9.98
N THR A 212 -26.39 -6.27 10.98
CA THR A 212 -25.76 -6.89 12.17
C THR A 212 -24.95 -8.13 11.80
N GLN A 213 -25.48 -9.01 10.96
CA GLN A 213 -24.75 -10.19 10.48
C GLN A 213 -23.49 -9.77 9.69
N MET A 214 -23.60 -8.80 8.78
CA MET A 214 -22.47 -8.26 8.01
C MET A 214 -21.35 -7.75 8.93
N GLY A 215 -21.69 -6.96 9.96
CA GLY A 215 -20.72 -6.41 10.90
C GLY A 215 -20.04 -7.46 11.77
N ILE A 216 -20.75 -8.52 12.18
CA ILE A 216 -20.18 -9.65 12.94
C ILE A 216 -19.23 -10.47 12.06
N GLU A 217 -19.63 -10.83 10.84
CA GLU A 217 -18.78 -11.58 9.89
C GLU A 217 -17.49 -10.79 9.56
N LEU A 218 -17.61 -9.47 9.40
CA LEU A 218 -16.48 -8.57 9.18
C LEU A 218 -15.57 -8.46 10.41
N LEU A 219 -16.13 -8.25 11.61
CA LEU A 219 -15.38 -8.13 12.86
C LEU A 219 -14.58 -9.40 13.17
N ILE A 220 -15.19 -10.60 13.03
CA ILE A 220 -14.49 -11.87 13.20
C ILE A 220 -13.36 -11.99 12.17
N SER A 221 -13.63 -11.74 10.89
CA SER A 221 -12.65 -11.89 9.81
C SER A 221 -11.44 -10.96 9.97
N LEU A 222 -11.64 -9.75 10.49
CA LEU A 222 -10.54 -8.81 10.78
C LEU A 222 -9.79 -9.21 12.06
N TYR A 223 -10.49 -9.66 13.10
CA TYR A 223 -9.86 -10.09 14.36
C TYR A 223 -8.93 -11.29 14.15
N HIS A 224 -9.24 -12.24 13.26
CA HIS A 224 -8.32 -13.35 12.94
C HIS A 224 -6.97 -12.89 12.38
N LEU A 225 -6.89 -11.70 11.78
CA LEU A 225 -5.61 -11.15 11.33
C LEU A 225 -4.75 -10.66 12.51
N ALA A 226 -5.30 -10.37 13.70
CA ALA A 226 -4.51 -9.92 14.86
C ALA A 226 -3.49 -10.97 15.33
N ASP A 227 -3.68 -12.25 15.05
CA ASP A 227 -2.67 -13.31 15.28
C ASP A 227 -1.39 -13.12 14.42
N HIS A 228 -1.48 -12.27 13.40
CA HIS A 228 -0.37 -11.82 12.56
C HIS A 228 -0.07 -10.31 12.69
N TYR A 229 -0.94 -9.55 13.34
CA TYR A 229 -0.75 -8.12 13.68
C TYR A 229 -0.96 -7.94 15.21
N PRO A 230 -0.06 -8.49 16.04
CA PRO A 230 -0.23 -8.62 17.50
C PRO A 230 -0.66 -7.31 18.18
N PRO A 231 -1.81 -7.28 18.90
CA PRO A 231 -2.32 -6.04 19.49
C PRO A 231 -1.55 -5.50 20.70
N ASP A 232 -0.70 -6.31 21.33
CA ASP A 232 0.30 -5.88 22.31
C ASP A 232 1.45 -5.09 21.66
N GLN A 233 1.64 -5.21 20.34
CA GLN A 233 2.61 -4.44 19.55
C GLN A 233 1.94 -3.25 18.83
N MET A 234 1.20 -2.42 19.58
CA MET A 234 0.59 -1.19 19.04
C MET A 234 1.62 -0.22 18.44
N ASP A 235 2.84 -0.17 18.97
CA ASP A 235 3.89 0.71 18.45
C ASP A 235 4.50 0.22 17.13
N ALA A 236 4.27 -1.06 16.76
CA ALA A 236 4.80 -1.69 15.55
C ALA A 236 3.71 -1.94 14.49
N HIS A 237 3.34 -3.19 14.20
CA HIS A 237 2.39 -3.53 13.13
C HIS A 237 0.93 -3.64 13.58
N GLY A 238 0.64 -3.82 14.88
CA GLY A 238 -0.72 -4.03 15.38
C GLY A 238 -1.67 -2.86 15.08
N LYS A 239 -1.16 -1.63 15.17
CA LYS A 239 -1.91 -0.40 14.87
C LYS A 239 -2.48 -0.32 13.46
N TYR A 240 -1.85 -0.93 12.45
CA TYR A 240 -2.32 -0.80 11.06
C TYR A 240 -3.61 -1.59 10.83
N LEU A 241 -3.68 -2.82 11.33
CA LEU A 241 -4.93 -3.60 11.31
C LEU A 241 -6.04 -2.92 12.10
N LEU A 242 -5.72 -2.38 13.28
CA LEU A 242 -6.68 -1.68 14.13
C LEU A 242 -7.22 -0.40 13.46
N ARG A 243 -6.34 0.47 12.93
CA ARG A 243 -6.73 1.67 12.17
C ARG A 243 -7.60 1.31 10.95
N ALA A 244 -7.22 0.28 10.19
CA ALA A 244 -8.01 -0.20 9.05
C ALA A 244 -9.40 -0.73 9.46
N ALA A 245 -9.48 -1.52 10.54
CA ALA A 245 -10.72 -2.04 11.07
C ALA A 245 -11.64 -0.93 11.59
N GLN A 246 -11.09 0.04 12.33
CA GLN A 246 -11.84 1.20 12.82
C GLN A 246 -12.33 2.11 11.68
N SER A 247 -11.53 2.31 10.62
CA SER A 247 -11.91 3.06 9.41
C SER A 247 -13.07 2.40 8.62
N LEU A 248 -13.16 1.07 8.66
CA LEU A 248 -14.16 0.28 7.93
C LEU A 248 -15.44 0.02 8.75
N LEU A 249 -15.31 -0.32 10.04
CA LEU A 249 -16.42 -0.65 10.94
C LEU A 249 -16.98 0.57 11.70
N GLY A 250 -16.23 1.67 11.82
CA GLY A 250 -16.45 2.76 12.79
C GLY A 250 -17.91 3.17 13.03
N PRO A 251 -18.68 3.58 12.00
CA PRO A 251 -20.08 4.00 12.16
C PRO A 251 -21.01 2.93 12.75
N TRP A 252 -20.75 1.66 12.45
CA TRP A 252 -21.49 0.50 12.99
C TRP A 252 -20.95 0.09 14.36
N GLY A 253 -19.64 0.09 14.56
CA GLY A 253 -19.01 -0.27 15.83
C GLY A 253 -19.46 0.61 16.99
N GLN A 254 -19.62 1.91 16.74
CA GLN A 254 -20.08 2.90 17.72
C GLN A 254 -21.58 2.78 18.06
N THR A 255 -22.40 2.16 17.20
CA THR A 255 -23.88 2.23 17.29
C THR A 255 -24.55 0.87 17.48
N ALA A 256 -24.10 -0.17 16.78
CA ALA A 256 -24.73 -1.49 16.75
C ALA A 256 -24.14 -2.46 17.79
N ILE A 257 -22.81 -2.46 18.02
CA ILE A 257 -22.18 -3.33 19.02
C ILE A 257 -22.78 -3.14 20.43
N PRO A 258 -23.05 -1.91 20.91
CA PRO A 258 -23.71 -1.69 22.21
C PRO A 258 -25.12 -2.27 22.32
N ALA A 259 -25.80 -2.57 21.19
CA ALA A 259 -27.16 -3.09 21.13
C ALA A 259 -27.26 -4.62 20.98
N LEU A 260 -26.14 -5.33 20.86
CA LEU A 260 -26.14 -6.80 20.67
C LEU A 260 -26.70 -7.56 21.89
N PRO A 261 -27.50 -8.63 21.71
CA PRO A 261 -27.91 -9.54 22.77
C PRO A 261 -26.71 -10.08 23.57
N ALA A 262 -26.86 -10.25 24.89
CA ALA A 262 -25.76 -10.67 25.76
C ALA A 262 -25.02 -11.95 25.28
N PRO A 263 -25.69 -13.07 24.93
CA PRO A 263 -24.98 -14.28 24.47
C PRO A 263 -24.12 -14.06 23.21
N ILE A 264 -24.50 -13.13 22.33
CA ILE A 264 -23.71 -12.75 21.15
C ILE A 264 -22.52 -11.86 21.57
N ARG A 265 -22.76 -10.91 22.48
CA ARG A 265 -21.73 -10.00 23.00
C ARG A 265 -20.65 -10.73 23.80
N ASP A 266 -21.05 -11.73 24.59
CA ASP A 266 -20.17 -12.54 25.43
C ASP A 266 -19.31 -13.46 24.54
N ARG A 267 -19.88 -14.09 23.51
CA ARG A 267 -19.13 -14.82 22.47
C ARG A 267 -18.12 -13.93 21.74
N LEU A 268 -18.47 -12.66 21.50
CA LEU A 268 -17.64 -11.69 20.78
C LEU A 268 -16.75 -10.81 21.70
N GLN A 269 -16.62 -11.16 22.98
CA GLN A 269 -15.99 -10.28 23.98
C GLN A 269 -14.54 -9.91 23.61
N ALA A 270 -13.75 -10.87 23.10
CA ALA A 270 -12.36 -10.63 22.73
C ALA A 270 -12.23 -9.73 21.49
N GLN A 271 -13.10 -9.94 20.50
CA GLN A 271 -13.18 -9.17 19.27
C GLN A 271 -13.60 -7.72 19.54
N ILE A 272 -14.58 -7.52 20.42
CA ILE A 272 -15.06 -6.20 20.85
C ILE A 272 -14.00 -5.48 21.68
N ALA A 273 -13.34 -6.17 22.62
CA ALA A 273 -12.25 -5.60 23.41
C ALA A 273 -11.08 -5.13 22.55
N TRP A 274 -10.73 -5.89 21.50
CA TRP A 274 -9.71 -5.53 20.52
C TRP A 274 -10.09 -4.30 19.68
N LEU A 275 -11.31 -4.25 19.13
CA LEU A 275 -11.75 -3.12 18.29
C LEU A 275 -11.77 -1.78 19.05
N ASN A 276 -11.97 -1.84 20.38
CA ASN A 276 -12.01 -0.69 21.27
C ASN A 276 -10.63 -0.21 21.76
N LEU A 277 -9.52 -0.82 21.31
CA LEU A 277 -8.18 -0.32 21.60
C LEU A 277 -7.94 1.05 20.94
N THR A 278 -7.16 1.91 21.58
CA THR A 278 -6.74 3.21 21.01
C THR A 278 -5.39 3.07 20.33
N PRO A 279 -5.28 3.25 18.99
CA PRO A 279 -3.99 3.24 18.31
C PRO A 279 -3.16 4.49 18.67
N PRO A 280 -1.82 4.44 18.56
CA PRO A 280 -0.97 5.61 18.75
C PRO A 280 -1.35 6.77 17.82
N ALA A 281 -1.28 8.00 18.34
CA ALA A 281 -1.49 9.20 17.56
C ALA A 281 -0.40 9.36 16.48
N PRO A 282 -0.74 9.91 15.30
CA PRO A 282 0.25 10.20 14.26
C PRO A 282 1.21 11.31 14.71
N PRO A 283 2.46 11.35 14.22
CA PRO A 283 3.40 12.41 14.57
C PRO A 283 2.95 13.77 14.02
N VAL A 284 3.30 14.83 14.77
CA VAL A 284 2.95 16.22 14.44
C VAL A 284 3.87 16.73 13.31
N PRO A 285 3.35 17.54 12.34
CA PRO A 285 4.18 18.12 11.29
C PRO A 285 5.40 18.86 11.82
N VAL A 286 6.55 18.62 11.19
CA VAL A 286 7.81 19.33 11.48
C VAL A 286 7.72 20.75 10.91
N PRO A 287 8.09 21.81 11.66
CA PRO A 287 8.10 23.18 11.15
C PRO A 287 9.11 23.37 10.00
N ASP A 288 8.94 24.43 9.23
CA ASP A 288 9.81 24.72 8.08
C ASP A 288 11.29 24.81 8.48
N ARG A 289 12.13 24.04 7.76
CA ARG A 289 13.58 23.94 8.00
C ARG A 289 14.40 24.92 7.17
N LEU A 290 13.80 25.52 6.13
CA LEU A 290 14.48 26.46 5.24
C LEU A 290 14.08 27.90 5.54
N ALA A 291 15.08 28.78 5.62
CA ALA A 291 14.85 30.21 5.56
C ALA A 291 14.91 30.65 4.09
N ILE A 292 13.87 31.34 3.61
CA ILE A 292 13.86 31.94 2.27
C ILE A 292 15.02 32.94 2.18
N ARG A 293 15.90 32.75 1.20
CA ARG A 293 17.09 33.57 0.97
C ARG A 293 17.04 34.20 -0.43
N PRO A 294 16.57 35.45 -0.56
CA PRO A 294 16.46 36.12 -1.86
C PRO A 294 17.78 36.19 -2.65
N GLU A 295 18.93 36.13 -1.98
CA GLU A 295 20.25 36.08 -2.61
C GLU A 295 20.65 34.71 -3.20
N GLN A 296 19.85 33.67 -2.94
CA GLN A 296 20.06 32.29 -3.44
C GLN A 296 18.99 31.83 -4.44
N ILE A 297 17.85 32.52 -4.48
CA ILE A 297 16.71 32.25 -5.35
C ILE A 297 16.81 33.13 -6.60
N GLN A 298 16.63 32.54 -7.79
CA GLN A 298 16.76 33.27 -9.05
C GLN A 298 15.63 34.29 -9.27
N ALA A 299 15.94 35.41 -9.92
CA ALA A 299 15.04 36.55 -10.10
C ALA A 299 13.81 36.25 -10.99
N GLY A 300 12.65 36.78 -10.61
CA GLY A 300 11.39 36.65 -11.36
C GLY A 300 10.41 35.67 -10.73
N ILE A 301 10.84 34.91 -9.72
CA ILE A 301 10.05 33.88 -9.02
C ILE A 301 9.20 34.56 -7.95
N LEU A 302 9.83 35.16 -6.94
CA LEU A 302 9.11 35.78 -5.81
C LEU A 302 8.57 37.16 -6.22
N SER A 303 9.39 37.96 -6.87
CA SER A 303 9.02 39.26 -7.42
C SER A 303 8.94 39.17 -8.95
N GLY A 304 7.88 39.69 -9.55
CA GLY A 304 7.82 39.90 -11.00
C GLY A 304 8.87 40.92 -11.46
N HIS A 305 9.48 40.69 -12.63
CA HIS A 305 10.50 41.61 -13.18
C HIS A 305 9.99 43.05 -13.40
N ASP A 306 8.67 43.25 -13.47
CA ASP A 306 8.00 44.53 -13.63
C ASP A 306 7.66 45.21 -12.29
N GLU A 307 7.74 44.50 -11.17
CA GLU A 307 7.27 44.96 -9.86
C GLU A 307 8.26 45.98 -9.26
N GLY A 308 7.76 47.21 -9.04
CA GLY A 308 8.54 48.36 -8.59
C GLY A 308 9.51 48.93 -9.64
N ARG A 309 9.38 48.53 -10.91
CA ARG A 309 10.38 48.76 -11.98
C ARG A 309 9.71 49.25 -13.26
N ALA A 310 10.51 49.62 -14.27
CA ALA A 310 9.99 49.83 -15.63
C ALA A 310 9.49 48.50 -16.22
N CYS A 311 8.39 48.55 -16.99
CA CYS A 311 7.80 47.35 -17.60
C CYS A 311 8.77 46.72 -18.63
N MET A 312 9.09 45.44 -18.46
CA MET A 312 9.95 44.69 -19.37
C MET A 312 9.30 44.60 -20.75
N THR A 313 9.92 45.25 -21.73
CA THR A 313 9.42 45.31 -23.13
C THR A 313 9.92 44.16 -23.99
N HIS A 314 11.14 43.66 -23.79
CA HIS A 314 11.80 42.68 -24.64
C HIS A 314 12.31 41.49 -23.81
N GLY A 315 12.33 40.31 -24.41
CA GLY A 315 12.86 39.09 -23.79
C GLY A 315 13.21 38.03 -24.83
N ALA A 316 13.89 36.98 -24.39
CA ALA A 316 14.17 35.79 -25.20
C ALA A 316 14.28 34.54 -24.31
N LEU A 317 13.82 33.40 -24.82
CA LEU A 317 14.24 32.09 -24.34
C LEU A 317 15.33 31.55 -25.26
N LEU A 318 16.46 31.13 -24.69
CA LEU A 318 17.56 30.48 -25.39
C LEU A 318 17.52 29.01 -25.03
N LEU A 319 17.41 28.13 -26.03
CA LEU A 319 17.37 26.68 -25.84
C LEU A 319 18.75 26.09 -26.17
N LEU A 320 19.37 25.35 -25.25
CA LEU A 320 20.76 24.87 -25.38
C LEU A 320 20.90 23.36 -25.09
N GLN A 321 21.91 22.74 -25.72
CA GLN A 321 22.26 21.32 -25.63
C GLN A 321 23.64 21.11 -24.99
N VAL A 322 23.77 20.11 -24.14
CA VAL A 322 25.05 19.62 -23.59
C VAL A 322 25.72 18.68 -24.60
N VAL A 323 26.90 19.07 -25.09
CA VAL A 323 27.68 18.33 -26.09
C VAL A 323 29.00 17.78 -25.54
N ASP A 324 29.48 18.29 -24.40
CA ASP A 324 30.62 17.79 -23.63
C ASP A 324 30.27 17.94 -22.14
N ALA A 325 30.00 16.81 -21.47
CA ALA A 325 29.54 16.82 -20.08
C ALA A 325 30.54 17.44 -19.10
N ALA A 326 31.85 17.29 -19.35
CA ALA A 326 32.89 17.80 -18.45
C ALA A 326 33.01 19.33 -18.56
N LYS A 327 33.00 19.86 -19.78
CA LYS A 327 32.98 21.31 -20.01
C LYS A 327 31.65 21.93 -19.60
N ALA A 328 30.53 21.27 -19.87
CA ALA A 328 29.20 21.77 -19.55
C ALA A 328 29.00 21.96 -18.04
N ARG A 329 29.52 21.04 -17.20
CA ARG A 329 29.58 21.24 -15.75
C ARG A 329 30.35 22.50 -15.37
N ALA A 330 31.54 22.72 -15.96
CA ALA A 330 32.32 23.92 -15.71
C ALA A 330 31.68 25.22 -16.27
N PHE A 331 30.82 25.12 -17.28
CA PHE A 331 29.98 26.22 -17.75
C PHE A 331 28.82 26.51 -16.79
N VAL A 332 28.14 25.48 -16.27
CA VAL A 332 27.07 25.62 -15.28
C VAL A 332 27.56 26.26 -13.98
N ASP A 333 28.78 25.91 -13.53
CA ASP A 333 29.43 26.53 -12.38
C ASP A 333 29.65 28.05 -12.58
N ARG A 334 30.14 28.47 -13.75
CA ARG A 334 30.24 29.90 -14.11
C ARG A 334 28.88 30.58 -14.25
N LEU A 335 27.91 29.90 -14.87
CA LEU A 335 26.55 30.41 -15.05
C LEU A 335 25.86 30.70 -13.72
N ALA A 336 26.22 29.97 -12.64
CA ALA A 336 25.74 30.24 -11.28
C ALA A 336 26.20 31.62 -10.73
N ASP A 337 27.30 32.18 -11.23
CA ASP A 337 27.76 33.53 -10.89
C ASP A 337 27.16 34.61 -11.81
N GLU A 338 26.56 34.22 -12.94
CA GLU A 338 26.01 35.12 -13.96
C GLU A 338 24.46 35.24 -13.95
N VAL A 339 23.75 34.42 -13.17
CA VAL A 339 22.28 34.51 -13.03
C VAL A 339 21.87 35.52 -11.96
N ASP A 340 20.78 36.23 -12.21
CA ASP A 340 20.22 37.19 -11.27
C ASP A 340 19.45 36.51 -10.13
N SER A 341 19.53 37.09 -8.94
CA SER A 341 18.81 36.67 -7.74
C SER A 341 17.64 37.63 -7.43
N GLU A 342 16.69 37.20 -6.59
CA GLU A 342 15.65 38.08 -6.06
C GLU A 342 16.21 39.26 -5.25
N ALA A 343 17.41 39.11 -4.66
CA ALA A 343 18.14 40.20 -4.02
C ALA A 343 18.87 41.14 -5.01
N THR A 344 18.96 40.80 -6.29
CA THR A 344 19.71 41.59 -7.27
C THR A 344 18.97 42.89 -7.62
N ALA A 345 19.69 44.01 -7.56
CA ALA A 345 19.25 45.30 -8.09
C ALA A 345 20.08 45.66 -9.34
N LYS A 346 19.40 46.05 -10.42
CA LYS A 346 19.99 46.50 -11.69
C LYS A 346 19.36 47.83 -12.13
N PRO A 347 20.10 48.70 -12.85
CA PRO A 347 19.54 49.91 -13.43
C PRO A 347 18.54 49.61 -14.54
N ASP A 348 17.74 50.60 -14.92
CA ASP A 348 16.84 50.46 -16.07
C ASP A 348 17.62 50.20 -17.38
N GLY A 349 17.01 49.44 -18.30
CA GLY A 349 17.65 49.01 -19.54
C GLY A 349 18.70 47.90 -19.42
N ALA A 350 18.96 47.37 -18.21
CA ALA A 350 19.86 46.25 -18.01
C ALA A 350 19.20 44.89 -18.33
N ILE A 351 19.98 43.97 -18.89
CA ILE A 351 19.54 42.59 -19.15
C ILE A 351 19.46 41.80 -17.83
N TRP A 352 18.30 41.23 -17.57
CA TRP A 352 18.06 40.20 -16.56
C TRP A 352 18.29 38.81 -17.17
N GLN A 353 18.99 37.93 -16.45
CA GLN A 353 19.36 36.58 -16.89
C GLN A 353 19.04 35.53 -15.83
N THR A 354 18.35 34.46 -16.20
CA THR A 354 18.12 33.27 -15.35
C THR A 354 18.27 31.97 -16.14
N ALA A 355 18.49 30.85 -15.45
CA ALA A 355 18.77 29.55 -16.04
C ALA A 355 17.94 28.41 -15.40
N ALA A 356 17.41 27.53 -16.25
CA ALA A 356 16.68 26.33 -15.87
C ALA A 356 17.11 25.13 -16.73
N PHE A 357 16.84 23.91 -16.27
CA PHE A 357 17.37 22.65 -16.81
C PHE A 357 16.23 21.69 -17.15
N THR A 358 16.40 20.83 -18.16
CA THR A 358 15.54 19.65 -18.34
C THR A 358 16.10 18.47 -17.55
N PHE A 359 15.28 17.45 -17.27
CA PHE A 359 15.74 16.22 -16.61
C PHE A 359 16.86 15.54 -17.42
N ASN A 360 16.73 15.49 -18.75
CA ASN A 360 17.77 14.99 -19.64
C ASN A 360 19.07 15.79 -19.54
N GLY A 361 18.99 17.12 -19.40
CA GLY A 361 20.16 17.97 -19.16
C GLY A 361 20.89 17.64 -17.86
N LEU A 362 20.16 17.45 -16.75
CA LEU A 362 20.75 17.00 -15.48
C LEU A 362 21.42 15.62 -15.62
N GLY A 363 20.80 14.71 -16.37
CA GLY A 363 21.38 13.40 -16.71
C GLY A 363 22.68 13.52 -17.51
N ARG A 364 22.70 14.33 -18.58
CA ARG A 364 23.91 14.57 -19.40
C ARG A 364 25.02 15.28 -18.63
N LEU A 365 24.68 16.15 -17.68
CA LEU A 365 25.65 16.79 -16.79
C LEU A 365 26.29 15.80 -15.80
N GLY A 366 25.70 14.62 -15.60
CA GLY A 366 26.25 13.56 -14.75
C GLY A 366 25.80 13.64 -13.29
N VAL A 367 24.58 14.12 -13.03
CA VAL A 367 23.94 13.97 -11.71
C VAL A 367 23.70 12.48 -11.44
N ALA A 368 23.85 12.05 -10.18
CA ALA A 368 23.77 10.63 -9.81
C ALA A 368 22.38 10.03 -10.11
N GLU A 369 22.30 8.75 -10.53
CA GLU A 369 21.02 8.04 -10.75
C GLU A 369 20.12 8.12 -9.49
N ALA A 370 20.72 8.06 -8.29
CA ALA A 370 20.02 8.22 -7.01
C ALA A 370 19.56 9.67 -6.68
N ALA A 371 20.18 10.70 -7.26
CA ALA A 371 19.73 12.09 -7.11
C ALA A 371 18.70 12.46 -8.19
N LEU A 372 18.88 11.97 -9.42
CA LEU A 372 17.89 12.04 -10.50
C LEU A 372 16.57 11.34 -10.11
N ALA A 373 16.64 10.24 -9.34
CA ALA A 373 15.45 9.57 -8.81
C ALA A 373 14.58 10.47 -7.91
N ARG A 374 15.18 11.38 -7.11
CA ARG A 374 14.44 12.30 -6.22
C ARG A 374 13.63 13.36 -6.96
N PHE A 375 13.89 13.61 -8.25
CA PHE A 375 13.09 14.54 -9.05
C PHE A 375 11.67 13.99 -9.31
N PRO A 376 10.64 14.85 -9.26
CA PRO A 376 9.25 14.43 -9.44
C PRO A 376 9.02 13.91 -10.86
N ARG A 377 8.27 12.82 -10.96
CA ARG A 377 8.23 11.96 -12.15
C ARG A 377 7.74 12.66 -13.41
N GLU A 378 6.77 13.55 -13.28
CA GLU A 378 6.23 14.39 -14.34
C GLU A 378 7.29 15.32 -14.97
N PHE A 379 8.31 15.77 -14.21
CA PHE A 379 9.47 16.48 -14.75
C PHE A 379 10.48 15.53 -15.44
N ARG A 380 10.54 14.26 -15.01
CA ARG A 380 11.39 13.23 -15.64
C ARG A 380 10.83 12.74 -16.98
N GLU A 381 9.51 12.64 -17.07
CA GLU A 381 8.75 12.30 -18.29
C GLU A 381 8.72 13.50 -19.25
N GLY A 382 8.46 14.71 -18.76
CA GLY A 382 8.43 15.93 -19.59
C GLY A 382 7.11 16.14 -20.33
N MET A 383 6.90 17.34 -20.87
CA MET A 383 5.56 17.76 -21.33
C MET A 383 5.02 16.96 -22.53
N GLU A 384 5.90 16.44 -23.41
CA GLU A 384 5.49 15.68 -24.59
C GLU A 384 4.85 14.34 -24.22
N ASP A 385 5.45 13.59 -23.28
CA ASP A 385 4.91 12.32 -22.78
C ASP A 385 3.75 12.48 -21.78
N ARG A 386 3.51 13.71 -21.28
CA ARG A 386 2.39 14.08 -20.39
C ARG A 386 1.20 14.71 -21.14
N ALA A 387 1.27 14.84 -22.47
CA ALA A 387 0.37 15.68 -23.25
C ALA A 387 -1.13 15.33 -23.12
N ASP A 388 -1.51 14.06 -23.14
CA ASP A 388 -2.93 13.68 -23.05
C ASP A 388 -3.54 13.93 -21.66
N LEU A 389 -2.74 13.87 -20.59
CA LEU A 389 -3.17 14.25 -19.23
C LEU A 389 -3.52 15.73 -19.12
N LEU A 390 -2.78 16.58 -19.85
CA LEU A 390 -3.06 18.00 -20.03
C LEU A 390 -4.29 18.26 -20.91
N GLY A 391 -4.77 17.23 -21.62
CA GLY A 391 -5.77 17.35 -22.68
C GLY A 391 -5.21 17.90 -23.98
N ASP A 392 -3.89 17.90 -24.18
CA ASP A 392 -3.23 18.27 -25.43
C ASP A 392 -3.38 17.13 -26.46
N VAL A 393 -4.63 16.91 -26.88
CA VAL A 393 -5.03 15.87 -27.85
C VAL A 393 -5.37 16.48 -29.21
N HIS A 394 -5.54 15.63 -30.22
CA HIS A 394 -5.91 16.02 -31.59
C HIS A 394 -5.03 17.17 -32.13
N ALA A 395 -5.58 18.37 -32.35
CA ALA A 395 -4.85 19.52 -32.88
C ALA A 395 -3.74 20.05 -31.94
N ALA A 396 -3.86 19.82 -30.62
CA ALA A 396 -2.87 20.23 -29.63
C ALA A 396 -1.80 19.16 -29.34
N HIS A 397 -1.90 17.97 -29.94
CA HIS A 397 -0.99 16.84 -29.69
C HIS A 397 0.45 17.09 -30.18
N PRO A 398 1.51 16.62 -29.48
CA PRO A 398 2.92 16.88 -29.81
C PRO A 398 3.32 16.68 -31.28
N ARG A 399 2.78 15.64 -31.94
CA ARG A 399 3.00 15.40 -33.39
C ARG A 399 2.53 16.54 -34.32
N ASN A 400 1.77 17.50 -33.82
CA ASN A 400 1.26 18.67 -34.54
C ASN A 400 1.88 19.99 -34.05
N TRP A 401 2.87 19.93 -33.12
CA TRP A 401 3.55 21.11 -32.58
C TRP A 401 4.42 21.81 -33.64
N GLN A 402 4.38 23.14 -33.63
CA GLN A 402 5.22 24.01 -34.47
C GLN A 402 6.54 24.28 -33.76
N LEU A 403 7.41 23.27 -33.78
CA LEU A 403 8.70 23.23 -33.08
C LEU A 403 9.62 24.43 -33.38
N PRO A 404 10.50 24.84 -32.44
CA PRO A 404 11.39 25.99 -32.63
C PRO A 404 12.33 25.85 -33.85
N PRO A 405 12.49 26.89 -34.68
CA PRO A 405 13.49 26.89 -35.75
C PRO A 405 14.91 26.94 -35.15
N ARG A 406 15.88 26.30 -35.84
CA ARG A 406 17.28 26.30 -35.41
C ARG A 406 17.94 27.67 -35.60
N TRP A 407 18.87 27.99 -34.70
CA TRP A 407 19.70 29.18 -34.75
C TRP A 407 21.04 28.88 -35.47
N PRO A 408 21.57 29.79 -36.30
CA PRO A 408 20.98 31.06 -36.75
C PRO A 408 20.10 30.90 -38.01
N GLU A 409 20.06 29.71 -38.62
CA GLU A 409 19.49 29.48 -39.94
C GLU A 409 17.96 29.30 -39.94
N ALA A 410 17.25 30.42 -40.00
CA ALA A 410 15.80 30.47 -40.18
C ALA A 410 15.36 30.06 -41.61
N GLY A 411 15.52 28.78 -41.96
CA GLY A 411 14.88 28.18 -43.15
C GLY A 411 15.77 27.31 -44.05
N ALA A 412 16.27 26.18 -43.54
CA ALA A 412 16.79 25.07 -44.36
C ALA A 412 16.89 23.77 -43.55
N ALA A 413 17.41 23.87 -42.32
CA ALA A 413 17.51 22.76 -41.38
C ALA A 413 16.14 22.36 -40.80
N ALA A 414 16.04 21.11 -40.33
CA ALA A 414 14.89 20.66 -39.53
C ALA A 414 14.77 21.49 -38.22
N PRO A 415 13.56 21.65 -37.65
CA PRO A 415 13.36 22.28 -36.34
C PRO A 415 14.15 21.60 -35.21
N VAL A 416 14.18 22.25 -34.04
CA VAL A 416 14.71 21.68 -32.79
C VAL A 416 13.67 20.74 -32.19
N GLU A 417 14.04 19.47 -32.00
CA GLU A 417 13.25 18.54 -31.19
C GLU A 417 13.42 18.91 -29.72
N LEU A 418 12.35 18.91 -28.92
CA LEU A 418 12.43 19.41 -27.54
C LEU A 418 13.31 18.53 -26.65
N ALA A 419 13.39 17.22 -26.94
CA ALA A 419 14.32 16.28 -26.33
C ALA A 419 15.83 16.56 -26.62
N GLU A 420 16.15 17.49 -27.53
CA GLU A 420 17.53 18.01 -27.68
C GLU A 420 17.91 19.07 -26.64
N VAL A 421 16.93 19.65 -25.95
CA VAL A 421 17.12 20.77 -25.01
C VAL A 421 17.50 20.24 -23.63
N ASP A 422 18.66 20.69 -23.14
CA ASP A 422 19.24 20.32 -21.85
C ASP A 422 19.21 21.49 -20.85
N ILE A 423 19.40 22.72 -21.35
CA ILE A 423 19.44 23.96 -20.57
C ILE A 423 18.62 25.03 -21.28
N VAL A 424 17.89 25.85 -20.53
CA VAL A 424 17.17 27.03 -21.02
C VAL A 424 17.62 28.26 -20.25
N ILE A 425 18.07 29.29 -20.98
CA ILE A 425 18.39 30.61 -20.40
C ILE A 425 17.29 31.59 -20.77
N GLN A 426 16.71 32.28 -19.78
CA GLN A 426 15.80 33.40 -20.00
C GLN A 426 16.59 34.70 -20.00
N LEU A 427 16.31 35.58 -20.96
CA LEU A 427 16.76 36.97 -20.96
C LEU A 427 15.55 37.91 -20.98
N ARG A 428 15.59 39.01 -20.20
CA ARG A 428 14.57 40.08 -20.22
C ARG A 428 15.20 41.47 -20.08
N THR A 429 14.60 42.49 -20.69
CA THR A 429 15.03 43.89 -20.54
C THR A 429 13.90 44.88 -20.85
N HIS A 430 13.93 46.04 -20.17
CA HIS A 430 13.28 47.24 -20.70
C HIS A 430 14.15 47.83 -21.83
N SER A 431 13.51 48.42 -22.85
CA SER A 431 14.17 49.14 -23.95
C SER A 431 13.12 49.82 -24.82
N ALA A 432 13.44 51.00 -25.35
CA ALA A 432 12.62 51.70 -26.35
C ALA A 432 12.69 51.09 -27.76
N HIS A 433 13.42 49.96 -27.95
CA HIS A 433 13.64 49.34 -29.26
C HIS A 433 12.34 48.95 -29.98
N ALA A 434 12.35 49.05 -31.31
CA ALA A 434 11.17 48.84 -32.16
C ALA A 434 11.04 47.40 -32.70
N GLY A 435 12.14 46.66 -32.83
CA GLY A 435 12.20 45.34 -33.48
C GLY A 435 11.55 44.22 -32.65
N HIS A 436 10.88 43.29 -33.33
CA HIS A 436 10.38 42.04 -32.74
C HIS A 436 11.36 40.87 -32.91
N GLU A 437 12.08 40.85 -34.04
CA GLU A 437 13.03 39.78 -34.36
C GLU A 437 14.43 40.10 -33.86
N ILE A 438 15.19 39.05 -33.53
CA ILE A 438 16.58 39.13 -33.09
C ILE A 438 17.54 38.68 -34.20
N VAL A 439 17.09 37.78 -35.09
CA VAL A 439 17.87 37.34 -36.26
C VAL A 439 18.01 38.52 -37.23
N GLY A 440 19.25 38.92 -37.51
CA GLY A 440 19.57 40.02 -38.42
C GLY A 440 19.53 41.43 -37.81
N ASP A 441 19.04 41.59 -36.58
CA ASP A 441 19.01 42.88 -35.87
C ASP A 441 20.14 42.98 -34.83
N ALA A 442 21.31 43.43 -35.27
CA ALA A 442 22.46 43.67 -34.41
C ALA A 442 22.28 44.83 -33.41
N ALA A 443 21.22 45.66 -33.56
CA ALA A 443 20.87 46.72 -32.62
C ALA A 443 19.86 46.26 -31.56
N HIS A 444 19.26 45.08 -31.70
CA HIS A 444 18.34 44.51 -30.72
C HIS A 444 19.06 44.34 -29.35
N PRO A 445 18.48 44.79 -28.22
CA PRO A 445 19.20 44.92 -26.95
C PRO A 445 19.72 43.60 -26.37
N LEU A 446 19.21 42.45 -26.81
CA LEU A 446 19.68 41.11 -26.40
C LEU A 446 20.72 40.49 -27.35
N ALA A 447 20.95 41.06 -28.53
CA ALA A 447 21.73 40.43 -29.60
C ALA A 447 23.19 40.15 -29.20
N GLY A 448 23.86 41.08 -28.51
CA GLY A 448 25.24 40.93 -28.07
C GLY A 448 25.45 39.74 -27.12
N ARG A 449 24.58 39.58 -26.11
CA ARG A 449 24.66 38.46 -25.15
C ARG A 449 24.32 37.11 -25.79
N ILE A 450 23.41 37.10 -26.77
CA ILE A 450 23.08 35.89 -27.55
C ILE A 450 24.26 35.48 -28.43
N ALA A 451 24.92 36.43 -29.09
CA ALA A 451 26.11 36.18 -29.90
C ALA A 451 27.30 35.68 -29.05
N GLU A 452 27.49 36.23 -27.85
CA GLU A 452 28.50 35.77 -26.88
C GLU A 452 28.29 34.30 -26.51
N LEU A 453 27.07 33.92 -26.07
CA LEU A 453 26.75 32.54 -25.69
C LEU A 453 26.86 31.57 -26.89
N ALA A 454 26.49 32.02 -28.09
CA ALA A 454 26.59 31.21 -29.31
C ALA A 454 28.05 30.93 -29.74
N ALA A 455 28.99 31.83 -29.45
CA ALA A 455 30.38 31.71 -29.92
C ALA A 455 31.24 30.70 -29.14
N GLN A 456 30.87 30.37 -27.89
CA GLN A 456 31.77 29.69 -26.96
C GLN A 456 31.69 28.15 -26.92
N VAL A 457 30.90 27.51 -27.81
CA VAL A 457 30.54 26.07 -27.74
C VAL A 457 31.71 25.11 -27.47
N GLY A 458 32.86 25.31 -28.12
CA GLY A 458 34.06 24.46 -27.94
C GLY A 458 34.72 24.57 -26.55
N GLN A 459 34.47 25.68 -25.85
CA GLN A 459 34.98 26.02 -24.52
C GLN A 459 33.96 25.67 -23.41
N THR A 460 32.66 25.90 -23.67
CA THR A 460 31.57 25.65 -22.72
C THR A 460 31.07 24.20 -22.73
N GLY A 461 31.25 23.46 -23.82
CA GLY A 461 30.59 22.16 -23.98
C GLY A 461 29.07 22.24 -24.12
N VAL A 462 28.53 23.44 -24.40
CA VAL A 462 27.10 23.71 -24.53
C VAL A 462 26.83 24.47 -25.84
N ARG A 463 25.84 24.01 -26.60
CA ARG A 463 25.49 24.53 -27.94
C ARG A 463 24.13 25.22 -27.90
N LEU A 464 24.04 26.46 -28.37
CA LEU A 464 22.75 27.12 -28.63
C LEU A 464 22.02 26.41 -29.79
N LEU A 465 20.78 25.99 -29.56
CA LEU A 465 19.93 25.32 -30.55
C LEU A 465 18.95 26.29 -31.22
N ALA A 466 18.26 27.11 -30.41
CA ALA A 466 17.23 28.03 -30.87
C ALA A 466 17.11 29.26 -29.96
N VAL A 467 16.55 30.33 -30.53
CA VAL A 467 16.17 31.56 -29.84
C VAL A 467 14.67 31.77 -30.07
N GLN A 468 13.92 32.06 -29.01
CA GLN A 468 12.49 32.38 -29.08
C GLN A 468 12.26 33.80 -28.53
N PRO A 469 12.10 34.80 -29.42
CA PRO A 469 11.94 36.20 -29.00
C PRO A 469 10.57 36.46 -28.38
N MET A 470 10.55 37.36 -27.39
CA MET A 470 9.36 37.82 -26.66
C MET A 470 9.34 39.34 -26.66
N ARG A 471 8.18 39.95 -26.91
CA ARG A 471 8.03 41.41 -26.95
C ARG A 471 6.63 41.84 -26.52
N ARG A 472 6.55 42.71 -25.50
CA ARG A 472 5.37 43.51 -25.20
C ARG A 472 5.42 44.79 -26.02
N ALA A 473 4.41 45.04 -26.85
CA ALA A 473 4.24 46.34 -27.50
C ALA A 473 3.55 47.32 -26.54
N ALA A 474 3.79 48.63 -26.70
CA ALA A 474 3.26 49.65 -25.78
C ALA A 474 1.73 49.53 -25.53
N ALA A 475 0.94 49.25 -26.57
CA ALA A 475 -0.52 49.07 -26.49
C ALA A 475 -1.00 47.84 -25.69
N ILE A 476 -0.10 46.98 -25.22
CA ILE A 476 -0.36 45.84 -24.34
C ILE A 476 0.53 45.85 -23.07
N ALA A 477 1.34 46.90 -22.87
CA ALA A 477 2.32 46.99 -21.79
C ALA A 477 1.80 47.75 -20.55
N ASP A 478 0.90 48.72 -20.71
CA ASP A 478 0.32 49.49 -19.59
C ASP A 478 -1.16 49.87 -19.84
N PRO A 479 -2.10 49.42 -18.97
CA PRO A 479 -1.94 48.30 -18.05
C PRO A 479 -1.63 47.02 -18.84
N LEU A 480 -0.92 46.07 -18.23
CA LEU A 480 -0.56 44.79 -18.85
C LEU A 480 -1.79 44.07 -19.42
N ARG A 481 -1.78 43.80 -20.73
CA ARG A 481 -2.83 43.07 -21.45
C ARG A 481 -2.24 41.94 -22.30
N GLU A 482 -3.07 40.96 -22.63
CA GLU A 482 -2.76 39.95 -23.66
C GLU A 482 -3.41 40.31 -25.02
N HIS A 483 -3.23 39.49 -26.07
CA HIS A 483 -3.61 39.88 -27.44
C HIS A 483 -5.13 39.93 -27.71
N PHE A 484 -5.98 39.26 -26.91
CA PHE A 484 -7.44 39.40 -26.96
C PHE A 484 -7.94 40.69 -26.29
N GLY A 485 -7.07 41.39 -25.55
CA GLY A 485 -7.29 42.70 -24.96
C GLY A 485 -7.69 42.68 -23.47
N PHE A 486 -7.76 41.53 -22.80
CA PHE A 486 -8.00 41.43 -21.37
C PHE A 486 -6.76 41.85 -20.57
N ARG A 487 -6.97 42.45 -19.40
CA ARG A 487 -5.91 42.73 -18.42
C ARG A 487 -5.42 41.44 -17.76
N ASP A 488 -4.12 41.17 -17.80
CA ASP A 488 -3.50 39.99 -17.18
C ASP A 488 -2.65 40.36 -15.95
N GLY A 489 -2.10 39.36 -15.27
CA GLY A 489 -1.27 39.48 -14.06
C GLY A 489 -2.05 39.62 -12.75
N LEU A 490 -3.39 39.61 -12.79
CA LEU A 490 -4.26 40.04 -11.68
C LEU A 490 -4.30 39.09 -10.48
N SER A 491 -4.72 37.83 -10.67
CA SER A 491 -4.71 36.81 -9.61
C SER A 491 -3.43 36.02 -9.73
N GLN A 492 -2.62 36.09 -8.68
CA GLN A 492 -1.28 35.52 -8.53
C GLN A 492 -1.10 35.13 -7.07
N PRO A 493 -0.53 33.95 -6.74
CA PRO A 493 -0.19 33.63 -5.36
C PRO A 493 0.94 34.53 -4.83
N TRP A 494 0.92 34.85 -3.53
CA TRP A 494 1.99 35.60 -2.85
C TRP A 494 2.34 34.99 -1.48
N ILE A 495 3.60 35.14 -1.05
CA ILE A 495 4.12 34.52 0.18
C ILE A 495 4.29 35.58 1.27
N ALA A 496 3.85 35.29 2.49
CA ALA A 496 3.98 36.22 3.60
C ALA A 496 5.46 36.48 3.96
N GLY A 497 5.92 37.71 3.74
CA GLY A 497 7.31 38.12 4.00
C GLY A 497 8.29 37.85 2.85
N ALA A 498 7.83 37.36 1.70
CA ALA A 498 8.67 37.09 0.54
C ALA A 498 7.97 37.50 -0.78
N GLY A 499 8.47 38.55 -1.42
CA GLY A 499 7.78 39.24 -2.52
C GLY A 499 6.72 40.25 -2.04
N PRO A 500 6.02 40.95 -2.94
CA PRO A 500 4.95 41.88 -2.60
C PRO A 500 3.65 41.15 -2.21
N ALA A 501 2.84 41.79 -1.37
CA ALA A 501 1.53 41.25 -0.96
C ALA A 501 0.42 41.56 -1.97
N GLY A 502 -0.52 40.63 -2.13
CA GLY A 502 -1.77 40.79 -2.89
C GLY A 502 -3.03 40.51 -2.05
N ALA A 503 -4.15 40.23 -2.72
CA ALA A 503 -5.42 39.83 -2.08
C ALA A 503 -5.26 38.72 -1.03
N ALA A 504 -6.03 38.76 0.07
CA ALA A 504 -5.78 37.89 1.23
C ALA A 504 -5.99 36.41 0.93
N ARG A 505 -6.96 36.08 0.07
CA ARG A 505 -7.24 34.72 -0.44
C ARG A 505 -6.24 34.21 -1.49
N ASP A 506 -5.37 35.08 -1.99
CA ASP A 506 -4.27 34.73 -2.88
C ASP A 506 -2.94 34.55 -2.11
N ARG A 507 -2.95 34.59 -0.77
CA ARG A 507 -1.79 34.27 0.06
C ARG A 507 -1.56 32.76 0.12
N VAL A 508 -0.30 32.34 -0.04
CA VAL A 508 0.14 30.93 0.05
C VAL A 508 1.34 30.77 0.98
N ALA A 509 1.56 29.55 1.46
CA ALA A 509 2.82 29.13 2.06
C ALA A 509 3.94 28.98 1.00
N ALA A 510 5.20 29.08 1.44
CA ALA A 510 6.35 29.08 0.53
C ALA A 510 6.48 27.79 -0.29
N GLY A 511 6.07 26.64 0.27
CA GLY A 511 6.07 25.34 -0.37
C GLY A 511 5.08 25.15 -1.51
N GLU A 512 4.23 26.14 -1.84
CA GLU A 512 3.48 26.15 -3.11
C GLU A 512 4.35 26.62 -4.30
N ILE A 513 5.44 27.38 -4.05
CA ILE A 513 6.28 27.96 -5.11
C ILE A 513 7.71 27.40 -5.08
N LEU A 514 8.28 27.21 -3.88
CA LEU A 514 9.66 26.77 -3.68
C LEU A 514 9.71 25.32 -3.15
N CYS A 515 10.61 24.52 -3.70
CA CYS A 515 10.88 23.16 -3.24
C CYS A 515 11.65 23.19 -1.90
N GLY A 516 11.35 22.23 -1.01
CA GLY A 516 11.99 22.12 0.31
C GLY A 516 11.40 23.04 1.40
N HIS A 517 10.26 23.69 1.13
CA HIS A 517 9.49 24.49 2.09
C HIS A 517 8.14 23.83 2.44
N VAL A 518 7.53 24.25 3.56
CA VAL A 518 6.17 23.82 3.94
C VAL A 518 5.12 24.46 3.02
N ASN A 519 4.20 23.65 2.50
CA ASN A 519 3.11 24.08 1.61
C ASN A 519 1.80 24.38 2.37
N ASP A 520 0.75 24.85 1.67
CA ASP A 520 -0.52 25.21 2.34
C ASP A 520 -1.24 24.00 2.95
N ARG A 521 -0.82 22.78 2.58
CA ARG A 521 -1.37 21.51 3.06
C ARG A 521 -0.73 21.03 4.36
N GLY A 522 0.33 21.70 4.82
CA GLY A 522 1.04 21.39 6.06
C GLY A 522 2.02 20.22 5.93
N ASP A 523 2.44 19.87 4.72
CA ASP A 523 3.48 18.86 4.52
C ASP A 523 4.83 19.38 5.01
N ALA A 524 5.56 18.54 5.76
CA ALA A 524 6.89 18.85 6.23
C ALA A 524 7.92 18.63 5.11
N ALA A 525 8.76 19.64 4.87
CA ALA A 525 9.84 19.61 3.88
C ALA A 525 10.71 18.35 4.00
N PRO A 526 10.83 17.53 2.94
CA PRO A 526 11.35 16.17 3.05
C PRO A 526 12.80 16.13 3.58
N PRO A 527 13.10 15.27 4.58
CA PRO A 527 14.45 15.03 5.05
C PRO A 527 15.15 13.90 4.24
N PRO A 528 16.50 13.86 4.18
CA PRO A 528 17.41 14.95 4.51
C PRO A 528 17.40 16.06 3.44
N PRO A 529 17.95 17.25 3.74
CA PRO A 529 18.13 18.34 2.78
C PRO A 529 18.67 17.88 1.43
N ASP A 530 18.15 18.45 0.34
CA ASP A 530 18.54 18.09 -1.01
C ASP A 530 19.32 19.23 -1.68
N ALA A 531 20.58 18.96 -1.99
CA ALA A 531 21.50 19.93 -2.58
C ALA A 531 21.19 20.30 -4.04
N TYR A 532 20.20 19.67 -4.67
CA TYR A 532 19.72 19.96 -6.02
C TYR A 532 18.34 20.64 -6.01
N LEU A 533 17.44 20.19 -5.11
CA LEU A 533 16.03 20.61 -5.06
C LEU A 533 15.74 21.78 -4.10
N ASP A 534 16.38 21.87 -2.93
CA ASP A 534 16.03 22.87 -1.90
C ASP A 534 16.15 24.32 -2.43
N ASN A 535 15.13 25.16 -2.18
CA ASN A 535 14.93 26.52 -2.71
C ASN A 535 14.78 26.63 -4.25
N GLY A 536 14.79 25.53 -5.01
CA GLY A 536 14.46 25.54 -6.43
C GLY A 536 12.95 25.67 -6.70
N THR A 537 12.57 25.80 -7.98
CA THR A 537 11.16 25.80 -8.42
C THR A 537 11.03 25.11 -9.78
N PHE A 538 9.86 24.59 -10.12
CA PHE A 538 9.59 24.13 -11.48
C PHE A 538 9.04 25.27 -12.32
N LEU A 539 9.47 25.32 -13.58
CA LEU A 539 9.05 26.27 -14.59
C LEU A 539 8.36 25.53 -15.74
N VAL A 540 7.08 25.79 -15.90
CA VAL A 540 6.28 25.32 -17.04
C VAL A 540 6.31 26.40 -18.13
N VAL A 541 6.73 26.03 -19.34
CA VAL A 541 6.76 26.93 -20.52
C VAL A 541 5.81 26.38 -21.59
N ARG A 542 4.88 27.19 -22.10
CA ARG A 542 4.02 26.84 -23.25
C ARG A 542 3.95 28.02 -24.22
N LYS A 543 4.33 27.82 -25.49
CA LYS A 543 4.13 28.83 -26.53
C LYS A 543 2.71 28.67 -27.07
N LEU A 544 1.85 29.65 -26.76
CA LEU A 544 0.43 29.65 -27.09
C LEU A 544 0.16 30.76 -28.12
N ARG A 545 -0.20 30.38 -29.34
CA ARG A 545 -0.60 31.29 -30.41
C ARG A 545 -2.05 31.75 -30.19
N GLN A 546 -2.34 33.02 -30.42
CA GLN A 546 -3.66 33.64 -30.15
C GLN A 546 -4.34 34.15 -31.42
N ASN A 547 -5.44 33.50 -31.80
CA ASN A 547 -6.24 33.81 -32.97
C ASN A 547 -7.31 34.88 -32.65
N VAL A 548 -6.86 36.14 -32.52
CA VAL A 548 -7.73 37.29 -32.20
C VAL A 548 -8.88 37.45 -33.19
N ALA A 549 -8.67 37.11 -34.47
CA ALA A 549 -9.70 37.18 -35.51
C ALA A 549 -10.84 36.17 -35.30
N ALA A 550 -10.55 34.96 -34.81
CA ALA A 550 -11.60 33.99 -34.45
C ALA A 550 -12.42 34.45 -33.24
N LEU A 551 -11.78 35.09 -32.24
CA LEU A 551 -12.50 35.63 -31.08
C LEU A 551 -13.38 36.81 -31.48
N ASP A 552 -12.88 37.71 -32.31
CA ASP A 552 -13.65 38.85 -32.82
C ASP A 552 -14.84 38.38 -33.69
N ALA A 553 -14.66 37.31 -34.48
CA ALA A 553 -15.75 36.65 -35.20
C ALA A 553 -16.80 36.01 -34.26
N LEU A 554 -16.35 35.28 -33.23
CA LEU A 554 -17.22 34.68 -32.22
C LEU A 554 -18.03 35.75 -31.44
N VAL A 555 -17.42 36.87 -31.08
CA VAL A 555 -18.10 37.98 -30.40
C VAL A 555 -19.04 38.74 -31.35
N ALA A 556 -18.77 38.76 -32.66
CA ALA A 556 -19.73 39.23 -33.65
C ALA A 556 -20.92 38.27 -33.82
N ALA A 557 -20.68 36.95 -33.74
CA ALA A 557 -21.69 35.88 -33.84
C ALA A 557 -22.38 35.51 -32.51
N ARG A 558 -22.20 36.32 -31.46
CA ARG A 558 -22.76 36.10 -30.12
C ARG A 558 -24.31 36.05 -30.11
N PRO A 559 -24.93 35.48 -29.06
CA PRO A 559 -26.39 35.42 -28.91
C PRO A 559 -27.09 36.78 -29.11
N ALA A 560 -28.22 36.76 -29.81
CA ALA A 560 -28.96 37.96 -30.17
C ALA A 560 -29.42 38.76 -28.93
N GLY A 561 -29.27 40.08 -28.96
CA GLY A 561 -29.57 40.98 -27.84
C GLY A 561 -28.46 41.10 -26.78
N MET A 562 -27.45 40.22 -26.78
CA MET A 562 -26.36 40.27 -25.82
C MET A 562 -25.38 41.41 -26.09
N ASP A 563 -24.82 41.99 -25.04
CA ASP A 563 -23.67 42.90 -25.16
C ASP A 563 -22.37 42.15 -25.51
N GLY A 564 -21.48 42.80 -26.26
CA GLY A 564 -20.22 42.23 -26.71
C GLY A 564 -19.19 42.05 -25.60
N ASP A 565 -19.09 43.02 -24.69
CA ASP A 565 -18.13 42.96 -23.57
C ASP A 565 -18.67 42.08 -22.43
N LEU A 566 -19.99 42.02 -22.22
CA LEU A 566 -20.62 41.02 -21.35
C LEU A 566 -20.38 39.59 -21.85
N PHE A 567 -20.46 39.34 -23.16
CA PHE A 567 -20.16 38.00 -23.71
C PHE A 567 -18.68 37.65 -23.54
N ARG A 568 -17.76 38.59 -23.82
CA ARG A 568 -16.33 38.45 -23.49
C ARG A 568 -16.12 38.17 -21.99
N ALA A 569 -16.86 38.86 -21.12
CA ALA A 569 -16.78 38.67 -19.69
C ALA A 569 -17.32 37.30 -19.23
N LYS A 570 -18.40 36.79 -19.81
CA LYS A 570 -18.92 35.44 -19.52
C LYS A 570 -17.96 34.35 -19.99
N LEU A 571 -17.29 34.49 -21.15
CA LEU A 571 -16.26 33.56 -21.62
C LEU A 571 -15.04 33.52 -20.67
N MET A 572 -14.55 34.68 -20.23
CA MET A 572 -13.34 34.83 -19.41
C MET A 572 -13.57 34.63 -17.90
N GLY A 573 -14.77 34.97 -17.40
CA GLY A 573 -15.04 35.17 -15.97
C GLY A 573 -14.61 36.55 -15.44
N ARG A 574 -14.10 37.44 -16.32
CA ARG A 574 -13.67 38.81 -16.02
C ARG A 574 -13.94 39.75 -17.19
N TRP A 575 -14.27 41.00 -16.90
CA TRP A 575 -14.36 42.07 -17.89
C TRP A 575 -12.97 42.39 -18.50
N PRO A 576 -12.90 42.96 -19.72
CA PRO A 576 -11.62 43.31 -20.36
C PRO A 576 -10.73 44.31 -19.59
N ASP A 577 -11.27 45.01 -18.58
CA ASP A 577 -10.51 45.88 -17.67
C ASP A 577 -9.91 45.15 -16.45
N GLY A 578 -10.32 43.91 -16.20
CA GLY A 578 -9.87 43.05 -15.10
C GLY A 578 -10.90 42.81 -13.98
N ARG A 579 -12.03 43.53 -13.93
CA ARG A 579 -13.08 43.33 -12.93
C ARG A 579 -13.66 41.92 -13.01
N ALA A 580 -13.86 41.26 -11.87
CA ALA A 580 -14.46 39.92 -11.84
C ALA A 580 -15.95 39.95 -12.21
N LEU A 581 -16.44 38.86 -12.82
CA LEU A 581 -17.87 38.68 -13.12
C LEU A 581 -18.60 38.02 -11.93
N THR A 582 -18.54 38.63 -10.75
CA THR A 582 -19.26 38.18 -9.54
C THR A 582 -19.71 39.39 -8.70
N GLY A 583 -20.73 39.21 -7.86
CA GLY A 583 -21.39 40.29 -7.12
C GLY A 583 -20.67 40.74 -5.84
N GLN A 584 -19.85 39.89 -5.23
CA GLN A 584 -19.14 40.20 -3.98
C GLN A 584 -17.63 40.32 -4.25
N ILE A 585 -17.14 41.55 -4.39
CA ILE A 585 -15.73 41.88 -4.62
C ILE A 585 -15.26 42.83 -3.53
N SER A 586 -14.10 42.56 -2.95
CA SER A 586 -13.48 43.39 -1.91
C SER A 586 -12.01 43.71 -2.22
N GLY A 587 -11.43 44.64 -1.44
CA GLY A 587 -10.02 45.01 -1.53
C GLY A 587 -9.59 45.60 -2.87
N ASP A 588 -8.60 44.99 -3.48
CA ASP A 588 -7.93 45.38 -4.74
C ASP A 588 -8.74 45.08 -6.03
N GLY A 589 -9.94 44.52 -5.90
CA GLY A 589 -10.73 44.02 -7.02
C GLY A 589 -10.51 42.53 -7.34
N ASN A 590 -9.73 41.83 -6.52
CA ASN A 590 -9.40 40.41 -6.68
C ASN A 590 -9.74 39.54 -5.45
N ASP A 591 -10.08 40.12 -4.29
CA ASP A 591 -10.57 39.36 -3.13
C ASP A 591 -12.08 39.08 -3.23
N TYR A 592 -12.43 37.89 -3.75
CA TYR A 592 -13.79 37.38 -3.96
C TYR A 592 -13.80 35.84 -3.97
N ASP A 593 -14.99 35.23 -3.87
CA ASP A 593 -15.25 33.81 -4.14
C ASP A 593 -16.54 33.65 -4.99
N PHE A 594 -17.13 32.44 -5.04
CA PHE A 594 -18.37 32.15 -5.77
C PHE A 594 -19.51 31.63 -4.87
N ALA A 595 -19.50 31.91 -3.57
CA ALA A 595 -20.62 31.60 -2.68
C ALA A 595 -21.88 32.38 -3.10
N GLY A 596 -23.03 31.70 -3.14
CA GLY A 596 -24.27 32.25 -3.69
C GLY A 596 -24.36 32.28 -5.22
N ASP A 597 -23.36 31.74 -5.94
CA ASP A 597 -23.38 31.50 -7.38
C ASP A 597 -22.95 30.06 -7.69
N GLU A 598 -23.32 29.08 -6.85
CA GLU A 598 -22.93 27.67 -6.98
C GLU A 598 -23.37 27.05 -8.31
N GLN A 599 -24.51 27.52 -8.86
CA GLN A 599 -25.07 27.06 -10.13
C GLN A 599 -24.48 27.80 -11.35
N GLY A 600 -23.64 28.82 -11.15
CA GLY A 600 -23.00 29.59 -12.22
C GLY A 600 -23.96 30.44 -13.06
N ALA A 601 -24.92 31.08 -12.40
CA ALA A 601 -25.87 32.01 -13.01
C ALA A 601 -25.18 33.33 -13.41
N VAL A 602 -24.29 33.83 -12.55
CA VAL A 602 -23.54 35.08 -12.78
C VAL A 602 -22.24 34.79 -13.54
N CYS A 603 -21.36 33.97 -12.96
CA CYS A 603 -20.11 33.53 -13.59
C CYS A 603 -20.26 32.08 -14.08
N PRO A 604 -20.33 31.82 -15.39
CA PRO A 604 -20.60 30.47 -15.91
C PRO A 604 -19.60 29.42 -15.40
N LEU A 605 -20.07 28.20 -15.13
CA LEU A 605 -19.22 27.08 -14.65
C LEU A 605 -18.13 26.65 -15.65
N GLN A 606 -18.25 27.07 -16.92
CA GLN A 606 -17.23 26.89 -17.96
C GLN A 606 -16.26 28.09 -18.10
N ALA A 607 -16.50 29.23 -17.45
CA ALA A 607 -15.73 30.46 -17.68
C ALA A 607 -14.25 30.31 -17.27
N HIS A 608 -13.33 30.80 -18.09
CA HIS A 608 -11.89 30.52 -17.97
C HIS A 608 -11.32 30.70 -16.55
N ALA A 609 -11.50 31.88 -15.96
CA ALA A 609 -11.00 32.19 -14.62
C ALA A 609 -11.64 31.32 -13.51
N ARG A 610 -12.89 30.87 -13.69
CA ARG A 610 -13.59 29.99 -12.73
C ARG A 610 -13.17 28.53 -12.88
N ARG A 611 -12.82 28.06 -14.09
CA ARG A 611 -12.22 26.73 -14.28
C ARG A 611 -10.82 26.64 -13.69
N ALA A 612 -9.99 27.66 -13.97
CA ALA A 612 -8.60 27.72 -13.54
C ALA A 612 -8.43 27.98 -12.04
N ASN A 613 -9.37 28.69 -11.41
CA ASN A 613 -9.45 28.84 -9.95
C ASN A 613 -10.93 28.83 -9.49
N PRO A 614 -11.46 27.67 -9.05
CA PRO A 614 -12.85 27.53 -8.61
C PRO A 614 -13.22 28.22 -7.29
N ARG A 615 -12.24 28.72 -6.52
CA ARG A 615 -12.42 29.47 -5.25
C ARG A 615 -13.52 28.91 -4.32
N ALA A 616 -13.28 27.71 -3.79
CA ALA A 616 -14.28 27.00 -2.98
C ALA A 616 -14.66 27.73 -1.68
N PRO A 617 -15.95 27.72 -1.26
CA PRO A 617 -16.41 28.43 -0.06
C PRO A 617 -15.87 27.90 1.27
N ASP A 618 -15.43 26.64 1.31
CA ASP A 618 -14.87 25.97 2.50
C ASP A 618 -13.37 26.24 2.72
N ASN A 619 -12.77 27.07 1.86
CA ASN A 619 -11.34 27.37 1.86
C ASN A 619 -10.44 26.13 1.65
N SER A 620 -10.96 25.09 0.99
CA SER A 620 -10.18 23.93 0.56
C SER A 620 -9.03 24.32 -0.38
N GLN A 621 -7.88 23.65 -0.23
CA GLN A 621 -6.60 24.03 -0.86
C GLN A 621 -6.62 23.83 -2.38
N MET A 622 -6.98 24.89 -3.10
CA MET A 622 -6.92 24.96 -4.55
C MET A 622 -5.47 24.97 -5.05
N PRO A 623 -5.17 24.32 -6.19
CA PRO A 623 -3.84 24.39 -6.82
C PRO A 623 -3.48 25.84 -7.19
N ARG A 624 -2.22 26.21 -6.97
CA ARG A 624 -1.71 27.57 -7.21
C ARG A 624 -0.52 27.52 -8.17
N ILE A 625 -0.46 28.48 -9.09
CA ILE A 625 0.69 28.70 -9.98
C ILE A 625 0.98 30.19 -10.09
N LEU A 626 2.26 30.55 -10.14
CA LEU A 626 2.73 31.93 -10.21
C LEU A 626 3.14 32.27 -11.65
N ARG A 627 2.34 33.09 -12.34
CA ARG A 627 2.44 33.28 -13.80
C ARG A 627 3.32 34.47 -14.15
N ARG A 628 4.31 34.27 -15.02
CA ARG A 628 5.29 35.29 -15.48
C ARG A 628 5.45 35.31 -17.01
N GLY A 629 4.37 34.93 -17.71
CA GLY A 629 4.29 34.87 -19.17
C GLY A 629 4.60 36.21 -19.85
N MET A 630 4.95 36.16 -21.14
CA MET A 630 5.26 37.34 -21.94
C MET A 630 4.76 37.18 -23.37
N SER A 631 4.17 38.25 -23.91
CA SER A 631 3.66 38.26 -25.29
C SER A 631 4.78 38.09 -26.32
N TYR A 632 4.43 37.54 -27.48
CA TYR A 632 5.28 37.51 -28.67
C TYR A 632 4.50 37.94 -29.91
N GLY A 633 5.22 38.31 -30.98
CA GLY A 633 4.64 38.75 -32.25
C GLY A 633 4.08 40.18 -32.25
N PRO A 634 3.68 40.71 -33.42
CA PRO A 634 3.15 42.06 -33.55
C PRO A 634 1.74 42.17 -32.93
N PRO A 635 1.41 43.27 -32.23
CA PRO A 635 0.10 43.45 -31.61
C PRO A 635 -1.02 43.52 -32.65
N ALA A 636 -2.20 42.98 -32.30
CA ALA A 636 -3.29 42.72 -33.24
C ALA A 636 -3.77 43.94 -34.06
N LYS A 637 -3.68 45.16 -33.50
CA LYS A 637 -4.10 46.42 -34.16
C LYS A 637 -3.00 47.13 -34.96
N SER A 638 -1.84 46.50 -35.14
CA SER A 638 -0.74 47.07 -35.96
C SER A 638 -0.81 46.65 -37.42
N ALA A 639 -0.16 47.41 -38.31
CA ALA A 639 -0.07 47.09 -39.74
C ALA A 639 0.79 45.84 -40.05
N ALA A 640 1.54 45.33 -39.06
CA ALA A 640 2.40 44.16 -39.22
C ALA A 640 1.59 42.86 -39.11
N LYS A 641 1.51 42.12 -40.23
CA LYS A 641 1.00 40.74 -40.26
C LYS A 641 2.11 39.79 -39.79
N GLY A 642 1.79 38.84 -38.91
CA GLY A 642 2.72 37.86 -38.38
C GLY A 642 2.06 36.96 -37.32
N ASP A 643 2.75 35.88 -36.96
CA ASP A 643 2.35 35.01 -35.84
C ASP A 643 2.41 35.79 -34.51
N ARG A 644 1.51 35.48 -33.57
CA ARG A 644 1.39 36.20 -32.29
C ARG A 644 0.75 35.36 -31.20
N GLY A 645 1.07 35.69 -29.95
CA GLY A 645 0.43 35.10 -28.80
C GLY A 645 1.20 35.37 -27.51
N ILE A 646 1.22 34.39 -26.61
CA ILE A 646 1.91 34.44 -25.33
C ILE A 646 2.85 33.24 -25.18
N VAL A 647 4.09 33.51 -24.75
CA VAL A 647 4.92 32.48 -24.12
C VAL A 647 4.47 32.43 -22.67
N PHE A 648 3.55 31.50 -22.39
CA PHE A 648 3.09 31.22 -21.05
C PHE A 648 4.25 30.65 -20.24
N MET A 649 4.45 31.21 -19.05
CA MET A 649 5.47 30.78 -18.08
C MET A 649 4.81 30.77 -16.71
N ALA A 650 4.93 29.65 -16.00
CA ALA A 650 4.41 29.49 -14.63
C ALA A 650 5.45 28.83 -13.73
N TYR A 651 5.61 29.37 -12.52
CA TYR A 651 6.44 28.83 -11.45
C TYR A 651 5.58 28.17 -10.38
N ASN A 652 6.00 27.01 -9.91
CA ASN A 652 5.24 26.16 -8.99
C ASN A 652 6.17 25.08 -8.37
N SER A 653 5.90 24.61 -7.15
CA SER A 653 6.73 23.61 -6.47
C SER A 653 6.45 22.15 -6.89
N SER A 654 5.26 21.88 -7.43
CA SER A 654 4.79 20.55 -7.83
C SER A 654 4.01 20.61 -9.15
N ILE A 655 4.62 20.16 -10.25
CA ILE A 655 4.00 20.23 -11.59
C ILE A 655 2.68 19.47 -11.61
N ALA A 656 2.68 18.22 -11.11
CA ALA A 656 1.48 17.40 -11.08
C ALA A 656 0.36 18.05 -10.25
N GLU A 657 0.63 18.41 -8.99
CA GLU A 657 -0.41 18.88 -8.08
C GLU A 657 -0.94 20.29 -8.36
N GLN A 658 -0.30 21.04 -9.27
CA GLN A 658 -0.61 22.45 -9.52
C GLN A 658 -0.89 22.73 -11.00
N PHE A 659 0.13 22.73 -11.87
CA PHE A 659 -0.06 23.07 -13.29
C PHE A 659 -0.91 22.02 -14.02
N GLU A 660 -0.62 20.73 -13.87
CA GLU A 660 -1.34 19.68 -14.60
C GLU A 660 -2.81 19.62 -14.21
N VAL A 661 -3.12 19.80 -12.91
CA VAL A 661 -4.51 19.92 -12.43
C VAL A 661 -5.23 21.08 -13.11
N ILE A 662 -4.65 22.28 -13.12
CA ILE A 662 -5.26 23.48 -13.70
C ILE A 662 -5.45 23.33 -15.21
N GLN A 663 -4.43 22.87 -15.95
CA GLN A 663 -4.51 22.67 -17.39
C GLN A 663 -5.52 21.57 -17.74
N ARG A 664 -5.60 20.49 -16.95
CA ARG A 664 -6.65 19.46 -17.11
C ARG A 664 -8.04 20.02 -16.84
N TRP A 665 -8.22 20.80 -15.77
CA TRP A 665 -9.50 21.44 -15.43
C TRP A 665 -10.01 22.31 -16.59
N ILE A 666 -9.12 23.10 -17.17
CA ILE A 666 -9.35 23.86 -18.40
C ILE A 666 -9.79 22.93 -19.55
N SER A 667 -9.00 21.87 -19.83
CA SER A 667 -9.24 20.94 -20.93
C SER A 667 -10.41 19.98 -20.76
N GLY A 668 -11.21 20.08 -19.68
CA GLY A 668 -12.43 19.28 -19.47
C GLY A 668 -12.59 18.66 -18.08
N GLY A 669 -11.58 18.71 -17.22
CA GLY A 669 -11.64 18.11 -15.88
C GLY A 669 -12.64 18.78 -14.93
N ASN A 670 -13.25 17.98 -14.05
CA ASN A 670 -14.33 18.38 -13.14
C ASN A 670 -13.79 19.28 -12.00
N SER A 671 -13.59 20.58 -12.25
CA SER A 671 -13.30 21.58 -11.20
C SER A 671 -14.57 22.27 -10.67
N THR A 672 -15.60 22.35 -11.51
CA THR A 672 -16.92 22.93 -11.23
C THR A 672 -18.06 21.91 -11.20
N GLY A 673 -17.73 20.60 -11.13
CA GLY A 673 -18.71 19.51 -10.99
C GLY A 673 -19.51 19.14 -12.25
N ILE A 674 -19.32 19.85 -13.37
CA ILE A 674 -19.99 19.61 -14.65
C ILE A 674 -19.34 18.48 -15.46
N ALA A 675 -20.12 17.86 -16.35
CA ALA A 675 -19.68 16.78 -17.24
C ALA A 675 -18.50 17.17 -18.15
N THR A 676 -17.61 16.21 -18.41
CA THR A 676 -16.27 16.46 -19.00
C THR A 676 -16.28 17.11 -20.39
N ALA A 677 -17.28 16.80 -21.22
CA ALA A 677 -17.45 17.39 -22.56
C ALA A 677 -17.78 18.89 -22.57
N ARG A 678 -18.03 19.50 -21.40
CA ARG A 678 -18.17 20.96 -21.25
C ARG A 678 -16.80 21.54 -20.86
N HIS A 679 -15.98 21.89 -21.85
CA HIS A 679 -14.61 22.41 -21.68
C HIS A 679 -14.56 23.93 -21.41
N ASP A 680 -13.35 24.48 -21.23
CA ASP A 680 -13.06 25.92 -21.34
C ASP A 680 -13.40 26.46 -22.75
N PRO A 681 -14.03 27.65 -22.88
CA PRO A 681 -14.49 28.18 -24.17
C PRO A 681 -13.43 29.00 -24.94
N LEU A 682 -12.26 29.26 -24.37
CA LEU A 682 -11.17 30.02 -25.00
C LEU A 682 -9.96 29.13 -25.32
N ILE A 683 -9.63 28.19 -24.43
CA ILE A 683 -8.41 27.38 -24.52
C ILE A 683 -8.66 25.87 -24.32
N GLY A 684 -9.92 25.44 -24.24
CA GLY A 684 -10.29 24.02 -24.21
C GLY A 684 -10.11 23.35 -25.58
N VAL A 685 -9.49 22.17 -25.59
CA VAL A 685 -9.18 21.41 -26.82
C VAL A 685 -10.41 20.65 -27.31
N ARG A 686 -10.73 20.77 -28.60
CA ARG A 686 -11.94 20.18 -29.20
C ARG A 686 -11.73 18.75 -29.70
N ALA A 687 -12.65 17.84 -29.32
CA ALA A 687 -12.78 16.54 -29.95
C ALA A 687 -13.18 16.65 -31.44
N GLY A 688 -12.71 15.72 -32.27
CA GLY A 688 -12.87 15.77 -33.72
C GLY A 688 -14.26 15.39 -34.24
N GLY A 689 -15.24 16.29 -34.14
CA GLY A 689 -16.55 16.13 -34.80
C GLY A 689 -17.68 16.96 -34.20
N ASP A 690 -17.64 17.19 -32.88
CA ASP A 690 -18.75 17.77 -32.13
C ASP A 690 -18.69 19.32 -32.01
N PRO A 691 -19.83 20.01 -31.84
CA PRO A 691 -19.88 21.45 -31.56
C PRO A 691 -19.36 21.76 -30.15
N GLN A 692 -18.42 22.72 -30.03
CA GLN A 692 -17.87 23.10 -28.73
C GLN A 692 -18.85 24.06 -28.04
N THR A 693 -19.75 23.50 -27.23
CA THR A 693 -20.88 24.26 -26.69
C THR A 693 -20.53 24.92 -25.35
N PHE A 694 -20.71 26.23 -25.28
CA PHE A 694 -20.63 27.05 -24.07
C PHE A 694 -22.05 27.28 -23.52
N HIS A 695 -22.28 26.83 -22.29
CA HIS A 695 -23.57 26.90 -21.59
C HIS A 695 -23.52 27.95 -20.48
N PHE A 696 -24.55 28.81 -20.43
CA PHE A 696 -24.69 29.84 -19.39
C PHE A 696 -26.13 30.36 -19.29
N LEU A 697 -26.44 31.12 -18.23
CA LEU A 697 -27.71 31.83 -18.11
C LEU A 697 -27.62 33.27 -18.66
N ASP A 698 -28.66 33.68 -19.39
CA ASP A 698 -28.90 35.09 -19.72
C ASP A 698 -29.46 35.87 -18.52
N ASP A 699 -29.62 37.18 -18.71
CA ASP A 699 -30.06 38.12 -17.66
C ASP A 699 -31.57 38.00 -17.33
N HIS A 700 -32.25 36.99 -17.88
CA HIS A 700 -33.64 36.60 -17.59
C HIS A 700 -33.73 35.17 -17.02
N GLY A 701 -32.60 34.48 -16.82
CA GLY A 701 -32.54 33.09 -16.36
C GLY A 701 -32.74 32.04 -17.46
N GLY A 702 -32.80 32.45 -18.72
CA GLY A 702 -32.85 31.54 -19.88
C GLY A 702 -31.52 30.83 -20.08
N THR A 703 -31.56 29.53 -20.40
CA THR A 703 -30.35 28.74 -20.69
C THR A 703 -29.90 28.96 -22.14
N VAL A 704 -28.77 29.65 -22.30
CA VAL A 704 -28.13 29.90 -23.58
C VAL A 704 -27.14 28.79 -23.91
N ARG A 705 -27.06 28.43 -25.20
CA ARG A 705 -26.07 27.50 -25.77
C ARG A 705 -25.41 28.19 -26.96
N ALA A 706 -24.10 28.44 -26.89
CA ALA A 706 -23.32 29.04 -27.98
C ALA A 706 -22.25 28.05 -28.48
N ASP A 707 -22.15 27.83 -29.79
CA ASP A 707 -21.02 27.08 -30.37
C ASP A 707 -19.81 28.00 -30.49
N VAL A 708 -18.86 27.85 -29.58
CA VAL A 708 -17.61 28.63 -29.59
C VAL A 708 -16.56 28.02 -30.54
N GLY A 709 -16.79 26.80 -31.03
CA GLY A 709 -15.90 26.11 -31.97
C GLY A 709 -16.14 26.45 -33.44
N ALA A 710 -17.21 27.18 -33.77
CA ALA A 710 -17.63 27.52 -35.14
C ALA A 710 -16.58 28.33 -35.94
N HIS A 711 -15.66 29.02 -35.27
CA HIS A 711 -14.63 29.87 -35.89
C HIS A 711 -13.20 29.30 -35.81
N GLY A 712 -13.07 28.03 -35.41
CA GLY A 712 -11.78 27.38 -35.16
C GLY A 712 -11.23 27.67 -33.74
N PRO A 713 -10.03 27.17 -33.41
CA PRO A 713 -9.44 27.39 -32.10
C PRO A 713 -9.09 28.87 -31.88
N MET A 714 -9.45 29.41 -30.71
CA MET A 714 -9.03 30.75 -30.29
C MET A 714 -7.55 30.75 -29.91
N VAL A 715 -7.06 29.66 -29.32
CA VAL A 715 -5.65 29.47 -28.93
C VAL A 715 -5.14 28.13 -29.45
N GLU A 716 -3.91 28.14 -29.97
CA GLU A 716 -3.22 26.96 -30.52
C GLU A 716 -1.90 26.74 -29.76
N LEU A 717 -1.71 25.57 -29.14
CA LEU A 717 -0.43 25.17 -28.56
C LEU A 717 0.60 24.97 -29.68
N GLN A 718 1.70 25.72 -29.63
CA GLN A 718 2.80 25.60 -30.60
C GLN A 718 3.86 24.62 -30.12
N TRP A 719 4.22 24.65 -28.84
CA TRP A 719 5.08 23.68 -28.15
C TRP A 719 5.12 24.00 -26.64
N GLY A 720 5.63 23.09 -25.80
CA GLY A 720 5.90 23.39 -24.40
C GLY A 720 6.95 22.49 -23.73
N LEU A 721 7.49 22.95 -22.61
CA LEU A 721 8.57 22.32 -21.85
C LEU A 721 8.27 22.34 -20.35
N TYR A 722 8.73 21.30 -19.65
CA TYR A 722 8.94 21.33 -18.20
C TYR A 722 10.42 21.53 -17.90
N LEU A 723 10.70 22.49 -17.02
CA LEU A 723 12.05 22.91 -16.64
C LEU A 723 12.13 22.93 -15.10
N PHE A 724 13.31 22.66 -14.56
CA PHE A 724 13.63 22.91 -13.17
C PHE A 724 14.60 24.08 -13.05
N MET A 725 14.25 25.07 -12.23
CA MET A 725 15.00 26.30 -12.01
C MET A 725 15.64 26.22 -10.61
N PRO A 726 16.88 25.71 -10.50
CA PRO A 726 17.56 25.47 -9.23
C PRO A 726 17.87 26.78 -8.49
N ALA A 727 18.02 26.66 -7.17
CA ALA A 727 18.72 27.69 -6.40
C ALA A 727 20.19 27.80 -6.85
N ILE A 728 20.79 28.98 -6.69
CA ILE A 728 22.17 29.26 -7.13
C ILE A 728 23.21 28.29 -6.51
N PRO A 729 23.12 27.89 -5.22
CA PRO A 729 24.00 26.85 -4.66
C PRO A 729 23.84 25.48 -5.33
N ALA A 730 22.63 25.12 -5.74
CA ALA A 730 22.33 23.83 -6.36
C ALA A 730 22.92 23.70 -7.77
N MET A 731 23.06 24.82 -8.51
CA MET A 731 23.79 24.83 -9.79
C MET A 731 25.23 24.32 -9.64
N ARG A 732 25.91 24.67 -8.54
CA ARG A 732 27.28 24.18 -8.26
C ARG A 732 27.31 22.71 -7.85
N ALA A 733 26.24 22.20 -7.21
CA ALA A 733 26.12 20.78 -6.83
C ALA A 733 25.92 19.83 -8.02
N ILE A 734 25.32 20.30 -9.13
CA ILE A 734 25.06 19.53 -10.36
C ILE A 734 26.36 18.97 -11.02
N ALA A 735 27.54 19.42 -10.59
CA ALA A 735 28.82 19.14 -11.24
C ALA A 735 29.57 17.81 -10.87
N ALA A 736 28.92 16.68 -10.51
CA ALA A 736 29.58 15.66 -9.63
C ALA A 736 29.73 14.11 -9.92
N ALA A 737 28.80 13.32 -10.50
CA ALA A 737 28.61 11.89 -10.07
C ALA A 737 28.65 10.71 -11.10
N GLY A 738 28.38 9.45 -10.66
CA GLY A 738 28.38 8.19 -11.48
C GLY A 738 27.82 6.87 -10.81
N PRO A 739 27.74 5.67 -11.50
CA PRO A 739 26.80 4.53 -11.19
C PRO A 739 27.21 2.99 -11.35
N PRO A 740 26.54 1.97 -10.71
CA PRO A 740 26.65 0.48 -10.99
C PRO A 740 25.40 -0.52 -10.79
N PRO A 741 25.44 -1.90 -11.07
CA PRO A 741 24.28 -2.90 -11.13
C PRO A 741 24.31 -4.31 -10.35
N ARG A 742 23.44 -5.37 -10.65
CA ARG A 742 22.95 -6.57 -9.80
C ARG A 742 22.93 -8.08 -10.40
N ALA A 743 22.41 -9.15 -9.68
CA ALA A 743 22.64 -10.67 -9.86
C ALA A 743 21.45 -11.77 -9.78
N ARG A 744 21.69 -13.11 -9.48
CA ARG A 744 20.80 -14.34 -9.75
C ARG A 744 20.87 -15.68 -8.85
N THR A 745 19.95 -16.66 -9.13
CA THR A 745 19.65 -18.15 -8.85
C THR A 745 19.92 -19.00 -7.55
N GLY A 746 20.20 -20.34 -7.67
CA GLY A 746 19.53 -21.47 -6.97
C GLY A 746 20.39 -22.52 -6.20
N GLN A 747 21.28 -23.28 -6.85
CA GLN A 747 22.49 -23.77 -6.15
C GLN A 747 23.33 -22.55 -5.75
N ASP A 748 23.33 -21.56 -6.64
CA ASP A 748 23.67 -20.17 -6.41
C ASP A 748 22.87 -19.50 -5.27
N LEU A 749 21.76 -20.07 -4.75
CA LEU A 749 21.11 -19.61 -3.52
C LEU A 749 21.91 -20.10 -2.30
N ILE A 750 22.33 -21.37 -2.27
CA ILE A 750 23.25 -21.90 -1.25
C ILE A 750 24.60 -21.16 -1.31
N GLU A 751 25.16 -20.96 -2.51
CA GLU A 751 26.42 -20.26 -2.68
C GLU A 751 26.29 -18.76 -2.35
N ARG A 752 25.20 -18.09 -2.72
CA ARG A 752 24.90 -16.70 -2.29
C ARG A 752 24.76 -16.61 -0.77
N LEU A 753 24.02 -17.52 -0.14
CA LEU A 753 23.84 -17.59 1.31
C LEU A 753 25.16 -17.90 2.05
N GLN A 754 26.15 -18.51 1.39
CA GLN A 754 27.51 -18.69 1.90
C GLN A 754 28.41 -17.47 1.60
N ALA A 755 28.20 -16.78 0.48
CA ALA A 755 28.95 -15.60 0.07
C ALA A 755 28.53 -14.30 0.79
N LEU A 756 27.33 -14.24 1.39
CA LEU A 756 26.90 -13.12 2.24
C LEU A 756 27.92 -12.77 3.35
N PRO A 757 27.95 -11.52 3.84
CA PRO A 757 28.71 -11.16 5.04
C PRO A 757 28.31 -12.00 6.25
N GLU A 758 29.28 -12.35 7.10
CA GLU A 758 29.10 -13.35 8.17
C GLU A 758 27.93 -13.04 9.12
N ALA A 759 27.71 -11.75 9.43
CA ALA A 759 26.61 -11.27 10.27
C ALA A 759 25.20 -11.49 9.65
N GLU A 760 25.10 -11.55 8.32
CA GLU A 760 23.81 -11.69 7.60
C GLU A 760 23.44 -13.16 7.34
N ARG A 761 24.44 -14.04 7.24
CA ARG A 761 24.25 -15.44 6.82
C ARG A 761 23.20 -16.17 7.65
N PHE A 762 23.26 -16.05 8.98
CA PHE A 762 22.36 -16.77 9.87
C PHE A 762 20.89 -16.43 9.58
N THR A 763 20.55 -15.14 9.49
CA THR A 763 19.19 -14.66 9.21
C THR A 763 18.70 -15.08 7.83
N ALA A 764 19.58 -15.06 6.83
CA ALA A 764 19.23 -15.44 5.46
C ALA A 764 19.01 -16.97 5.33
N TRP A 765 19.88 -17.80 5.93
CA TRP A 765 19.66 -19.25 6.04
C TRP A 765 18.40 -19.59 6.84
N ARG A 766 18.18 -18.89 7.96
CA ARG A 766 16.99 -19.03 8.82
C ARG A 766 15.70 -18.73 8.05
N THR A 767 15.70 -17.70 7.21
CA THR A 767 14.56 -17.40 6.34
C THR A 767 14.26 -18.60 5.44
N CYS A 768 15.18 -19.01 4.56
CA CYS A 768 14.91 -20.09 3.62
C CYS A 768 14.58 -21.45 4.28
N LEU A 769 15.04 -21.71 5.51
CA LEU A 769 14.81 -22.97 6.22
C LEU A 769 13.61 -22.98 7.18
N GLU A 770 13.22 -21.85 7.79
CA GLU A 770 12.12 -21.79 8.75
C GLU A 770 10.82 -21.18 8.17
N ASP A 771 10.87 -20.28 7.18
CA ASP A 771 9.70 -19.54 6.64
C ASP A 771 8.64 -20.46 6.02
N PHE A 772 7.37 -20.26 6.38
CA PHE A 772 6.22 -20.98 5.83
C PHE A 772 6.13 -20.97 4.29
N TYR A 773 6.44 -19.86 3.62
CA TYR A 773 6.40 -19.76 2.15
C TYR A 773 7.66 -20.32 1.49
N SER A 774 8.86 -20.03 2.01
CA SER A 774 10.08 -20.76 1.61
C SER A 774 9.92 -22.27 1.77
N LYS A 775 9.27 -22.75 2.84
CA LYS A 775 8.99 -24.17 3.09
C LYS A 775 7.97 -24.80 2.15
N ASP A 776 6.97 -24.04 1.70
CA ASP A 776 5.86 -24.60 0.92
C ASP A 776 6.28 -24.92 -0.53
N PRO A 777 6.27 -26.22 -0.95
CA PRO A 777 6.62 -26.61 -2.32
C PRO A 777 5.69 -26.04 -3.39
N GLY A 778 4.48 -25.61 -3.01
CA GLY A 778 3.48 -24.98 -3.88
C GLY A 778 3.51 -23.44 -3.87
N LYS A 779 4.49 -22.78 -3.21
CA LYS A 779 4.61 -21.31 -3.19
C LYS A 779 5.97 -20.82 -3.68
N LYS A 780 7.00 -20.90 -2.83
CA LYS A 780 8.33 -20.29 -3.07
C LYS A 780 9.41 -21.36 -3.26
N GLY A 781 9.34 -22.44 -2.49
CA GLY A 781 10.16 -23.63 -2.73
C GLY A 781 11.64 -23.54 -2.32
N ASP A 782 12.14 -22.40 -1.81
CA ASP A 782 13.54 -22.26 -1.35
C ASP A 782 13.93 -23.35 -0.33
N GLY A 783 13.08 -23.62 0.65
CA GLY A 783 13.28 -24.61 1.69
C GLY A 783 13.33 -26.02 1.10
N PRO A 784 12.31 -26.47 0.34
CA PRO A 784 12.35 -27.72 -0.41
C PRO A 784 13.53 -27.85 -1.37
N ALA A 785 13.96 -26.76 -2.03
CA ALA A 785 15.10 -26.75 -2.94
C ALA A 785 16.43 -26.88 -2.20
N ILE A 786 16.59 -26.21 -1.05
CA ILE A 786 17.74 -26.40 -0.17
C ILE A 786 17.73 -27.81 0.43
N TRP A 787 16.60 -28.31 0.94
CA TRP A 787 16.50 -29.67 1.48
C TRP A 787 16.74 -30.75 0.41
N ALA A 788 16.29 -30.53 -0.84
CA ALA A 788 16.64 -31.37 -1.97
C ALA A 788 18.15 -31.32 -2.26
N ALA A 789 18.76 -30.14 -2.39
CA ALA A 789 20.21 -30.02 -2.56
C ALA A 789 21.01 -30.68 -1.41
N VAL A 790 20.52 -30.57 -0.16
CA VAL A 790 21.12 -31.22 1.02
C VAL A 790 21.03 -32.75 0.92
N ARG A 791 19.89 -33.32 0.50
CA ARG A 791 19.77 -34.77 0.23
C ARG A 791 20.62 -35.19 -0.96
N ASP A 792 20.36 -34.61 -2.11
CA ASP A 792 20.71 -35.13 -3.43
C ASP A 792 22.14 -34.76 -3.84
N LEU A 793 22.62 -33.55 -3.50
CA LEU A 793 23.95 -33.05 -3.86
C LEU A 793 24.96 -33.19 -2.70
N HIS A 794 24.53 -32.93 -1.46
CA HIS A 794 25.40 -33.01 -0.28
C HIS A 794 25.38 -34.39 0.43
N GLY A 795 24.46 -35.29 0.06
CA GLY A 795 24.40 -36.65 0.58
C GLY A 795 23.73 -36.76 1.96
N GLY A 796 22.61 -36.06 2.13
CA GLY A 796 21.75 -36.12 3.32
C GLY A 796 22.12 -35.20 4.47
N VAL A 797 23.28 -34.52 4.41
CA VAL A 797 23.81 -33.73 5.52
C VAL A 797 24.70 -32.57 5.06
N LEU A 798 24.45 -31.37 5.59
CA LEU A 798 25.19 -30.13 5.25
C LEU A 798 25.46 -29.29 6.50
N ARG A 799 26.68 -28.76 6.64
CA ARG A 799 26.99 -27.75 7.66
C ARG A 799 26.69 -26.35 7.11
N THR A 800 25.88 -25.58 7.83
CA THR A 800 25.53 -24.20 7.52
C THR A 800 25.68 -23.32 8.78
N PRO A 801 25.59 -21.98 8.65
CA PRO A 801 25.51 -21.06 9.79
C PRO A 801 24.27 -21.28 10.67
N PHE A 802 23.20 -21.89 10.15
CA PHE A 802 22.00 -22.24 10.90
C PHE A 802 22.17 -23.53 11.73
N GLY A 803 23.07 -24.42 11.33
CA GLY A 803 23.41 -25.65 12.05
C GLY A 803 23.97 -26.73 11.14
N VAL A 804 24.14 -27.95 11.66
CA VAL A 804 24.32 -29.13 10.81
C VAL A 804 22.92 -29.65 10.44
N LEU A 805 22.52 -29.41 9.19
CA LEU A 805 21.26 -29.89 8.62
C LEU A 805 21.37 -31.39 8.35
N VAL A 806 20.40 -32.16 8.82
CA VAL A 806 20.26 -33.61 8.59
C VAL A 806 18.92 -33.85 7.92
N GLY A 807 18.96 -34.17 6.62
CA GLY A 807 17.79 -34.15 5.75
C GLY A 807 17.37 -35.50 5.17
N SER A 808 18.25 -36.51 5.11
CA SER A 808 17.87 -37.83 4.59
C SER A 808 17.36 -38.76 5.70
N ARG A 809 16.32 -39.55 5.41
CA ARG A 809 15.61 -40.40 6.38
C ARG A 809 16.54 -41.28 7.21
N ALA A 810 17.47 -41.99 6.57
CA ALA A 810 18.42 -42.87 7.26
C ALA A 810 19.34 -42.15 8.27
N LEU A 811 19.68 -40.88 8.02
CA LEU A 811 20.50 -40.08 8.94
C LEU A 811 19.65 -39.44 10.06
N VAL A 812 18.38 -39.10 9.77
CA VAL A 812 17.40 -38.71 10.79
C VAL A 812 17.19 -39.85 11.80
N ASP A 813 17.01 -41.08 11.33
CA ASP A 813 16.88 -42.26 12.19
C ASP A 813 18.17 -42.58 12.96
N GLU A 814 19.37 -42.42 12.36
CA GLU A 814 20.64 -42.54 13.10
C GLU A 814 20.73 -41.53 14.26
N VAL A 815 20.34 -40.27 14.01
CA VAL A 815 20.34 -39.22 15.04
C VAL A 815 19.28 -39.45 16.11
N TYR A 816 18.09 -39.94 15.74
CA TYR A 816 17.01 -40.22 16.68
C TYR A 816 17.31 -41.39 17.61
N VAL A 817 17.74 -42.52 17.07
CA VAL A 817 18.02 -43.75 17.85
C VAL A 817 19.29 -43.59 18.70
N ASP A 818 20.31 -42.91 18.16
CA ASP A 818 21.62 -42.67 18.80
C ASP A 818 22.23 -43.89 19.51
N ARG A 819 22.38 -45.00 18.77
CA ARG A 819 22.95 -46.28 19.25
C ARG A 819 24.36 -46.16 19.86
N HIS A 820 25.02 -45.02 19.71
CA HIS A 820 26.39 -44.77 20.16
C HIS A 820 26.51 -43.67 21.22
N GLY A 821 25.42 -43.04 21.66
CA GLY A 821 25.44 -41.93 22.63
C GLY A 821 26.30 -40.74 22.15
N ARG A 822 26.06 -40.25 20.93
CA ARG A 822 26.75 -39.11 20.31
C ARG A 822 26.00 -37.79 20.47
N TYR A 823 24.70 -37.81 20.76
CA TYR A 823 23.83 -36.64 20.81
C TYR A 823 23.19 -36.46 22.18
N THR A 824 22.74 -35.25 22.51
CA THR A 824 22.06 -34.93 23.78
C THR A 824 20.82 -34.07 23.57
N VAL A 825 19.82 -34.30 24.41
CA VAL A 825 18.61 -33.48 24.58
C VAL A 825 18.75 -32.43 25.69
N ALA A 826 19.91 -32.31 26.35
CA ALA A 826 20.13 -31.35 27.44
C ALA A 826 19.84 -29.88 27.04
N GLY A 827 19.94 -29.54 25.76
CA GLY A 827 19.52 -28.23 25.25
C GLY A 827 18.00 -27.99 25.31
N TYR A 828 17.17 -29.04 25.25
CA TYR A 828 15.76 -28.96 25.64
C TYR A 828 15.63 -28.81 27.14
N GLY A 829 16.39 -29.59 27.92
CA GLY A 829 16.43 -29.47 29.39
C GLY A 829 16.74 -28.06 29.89
N GLU A 830 17.68 -27.35 29.26
CA GLU A 830 17.98 -25.93 29.52
C GLU A 830 16.77 -25.02 29.32
N ARG A 831 16.04 -25.18 28.20
CA ARG A 831 14.87 -24.35 27.88
C ARG A 831 13.64 -24.71 28.71
N MET A 832 13.43 -26.00 28.98
CA MET A 832 12.43 -26.49 29.93
C MET A 832 12.70 -25.90 31.32
N ALA A 833 13.93 -26.00 31.82
CA ALA A 833 14.35 -25.45 33.12
C ALA A 833 14.11 -23.94 33.25
N ALA A 834 14.26 -23.17 32.18
CA ALA A 834 13.96 -21.74 32.17
C ALA A 834 12.45 -21.42 32.18
N SER A 835 11.63 -22.31 31.59
CA SER A 835 10.17 -22.17 31.43
C SER A 835 9.43 -22.86 32.58
N PHE A 836 8.90 -24.08 32.39
CA PHE A 836 8.18 -24.79 33.45
C PHE A 836 9.10 -25.49 34.46
N GLY A 837 10.28 -25.95 34.06
CA GLY A 837 11.29 -26.63 34.88
C GLY A 837 11.80 -27.93 34.25
N MET A 838 12.88 -28.50 34.81
CA MET A 838 13.44 -29.77 34.31
C MET A 838 12.51 -30.97 34.59
N ILE A 839 12.43 -31.89 33.61
CA ILE A 839 11.79 -33.21 33.67
C ILE A 839 12.52 -34.17 32.70
N PHE A 840 12.20 -35.47 32.74
CA PHE A 840 12.80 -36.52 31.91
C PHE A 840 12.85 -36.25 30.40
N LEU A 841 11.93 -35.48 29.82
CA LEU A 841 11.98 -35.12 28.40
C LEU A 841 13.21 -34.27 28.03
N GLY A 842 13.82 -33.58 29.01
CA GLY A 842 15.07 -32.84 28.86
C GLY A 842 16.34 -33.61 29.28
N ASN A 843 16.20 -34.83 29.82
CA ASN A 843 17.30 -35.65 30.32
C ASN A 843 17.73 -36.69 29.27
N ASP A 844 19.04 -36.82 29.01
CA ASP A 844 19.58 -37.99 28.32
C ASP A 844 19.32 -39.26 29.16
N ARG A 845 19.29 -40.44 28.51
CA ARG A 845 19.07 -41.71 29.20
C ARG A 845 20.08 -41.96 30.34
N GLY A 846 19.56 -42.33 31.50
CA GLY A 846 20.28 -42.59 32.74
C GLY A 846 19.31 -42.54 33.93
N ALA A 847 19.80 -42.73 35.15
CA ALA A 847 18.97 -42.95 36.34
C ALA A 847 17.81 -41.95 36.55
N ALA A 848 18.04 -40.64 36.35
CA ALA A 848 16.97 -39.64 36.45
C ALA A 848 15.88 -39.82 35.38
N TYR A 849 16.28 -40.06 34.12
CA TYR A 849 15.35 -40.41 33.05
C TYR A 849 14.59 -41.71 33.35
N ASP A 850 15.29 -42.79 33.71
CA ASP A 850 14.67 -44.10 33.86
C ASP A 850 13.67 -44.16 35.04
N VAL A 851 13.89 -43.39 36.11
CA VAL A 851 12.94 -43.22 37.25
C VAL A 851 11.71 -42.40 36.86
N GLU A 852 11.90 -41.19 36.32
CA GLU A 852 10.80 -40.28 36.01
C GLU A 852 9.94 -40.76 34.81
N ALA A 853 10.59 -41.28 33.77
CA ALA A 853 9.94 -41.61 32.51
C ALA A 853 9.12 -42.91 32.57
N GLY A 854 9.48 -43.85 33.45
CA GLY A 854 8.83 -45.17 33.53
C GLY A 854 7.32 -45.08 33.78
N PRO A 855 6.89 -44.53 34.95
CA PRO A 855 5.47 -44.42 35.30
C PRO A 855 4.68 -43.53 34.32
N THR A 856 5.26 -42.39 33.93
CA THR A 856 4.60 -41.43 33.03
C THR A 856 4.37 -41.99 31.64
N ASN A 857 5.36 -42.68 31.05
CA ASN A 857 5.16 -43.35 29.76
C ASN A 857 4.12 -44.48 29.86
N ALA A 858 4.13 -45.26 30.95
CA ALA A 858 3.16 -46.34 31.16
C ALA A 858 1.71 -45.81 31.30
N ALA A 859 1.52 -44.64 31.92
CA ALA A 859 0.23 -43.96 32.00
C ALA A 859 -0.29 -43.54 30.62
N ILE A 860 0.56 -42.91 29.80
CA ILE A 860 0.20 -42.44 28.45
C ILE A 860 -0.11 -43.63 27.54
N MET A 861 0.74 -44.67 27.53
CA MET A 861 0.56 -45.86 26.69
C MET A 861 -0.62 -46.75 27.11
N LYS A 862 -1.28 -46.47 28.25
CA LYS A 862 -2.50 -47.17 28.68
C LYS A 862 -3.72 -46.72 27.88
N ILE A 863 -3.76 -45.46 27.42
CA ILE A 863 -4.89 -44.92 26.65
C ILE A 863 -4.70 -45.31 25.18
N GLY A 864 -5.55 -46.21 24.71
CA GLY A 864 -5.51 -46.74 23.34
C GLY A 864 -6.08 -45.77 22.29
N GLU A 865 -5.88 -46.08 21.01
CA GLU A 865 -6.47 -45.32 19.89
C GLU A 865 -8.01 -45.28 20.00
N ASP A 866 -8.64 -46.41 20.32
CA ASP A 866 -10.09 -46.56 20.43
C ASP A 866 -10.68 -45.73 21.60
N GLU A 867 -9.97 -45.63 22.73
CA GLU A 867 -10.37 -44.81 23.88
C GLU A 867 -10.19 -43.31 23.59
N ALA A 868 -9.03 -42.93 23.06
CA ALA A 868 -8.74 -41.55 22.67
C ALA A 868 -9.70 -41.05 21.57
N PHE A 869 -10.07 -41.92 20.62
CA PHE A 869 -11.08 -41.63 19.61
C PHE A 869 -12.47 -41.41 20.23
N ALA A 870 -12.93 -42.30 21.09
CA ALA A 870 -14.27 -42.22 21.68
C ALA A 870 -14.45 -40.94 22.49
N ASP A 871 -13.44 -40.59 23.28
CA ASP A 871 -13.39 -39.35 24.05
C ASP A 871 -13.41 -38.10 23.16
N ALA A 872 -12.55 -38.07 22.13
CA ALA A 872 -12.44 -36.95 21.20
C ALA A 872 -13.69 -36.75 20.34
N TYR A 873 -14.26 -37.84 19.82
CA TYR A 873 -15.51 -37.82 19.06
C TYR A 873 -16.69 -37.35 19.92
N GLY A 874 -16.78 -37.81 21.17
CA GLY A 874 -17.83 -37.40 22.10
C GLY A 874 -17.76 -35.91 22.45
N ALA A 875 -16.58 -35.41 22.83
CA ALA A 875 -16.35 -34.00 23.13
C ALA A 875 -16.64 -33.10 21.91
N ALA A 876 -16.12 -33.47 20.73
CA ALA A 876 -16.29 -32.70 19.50
C ALA A 876 -17.74 -32.69 18.99
N SER A 877 -18.49 -33.78 19.18
CA SER A 877 -19.91 -33.84 18.79
C SER A 877 -20.77 -32.93 19.67
N GLY A 878 -20.64 -33.06 21.01
CA GLY A 878 -21.43 -32.26 21.95
C GLY A 878 -21.16 -30.75 21.85
N LEU A 879 -19.92 -30.36 21.53
CA LEU A 879 -19.57 -28.96 21.23
C LEU A 879 -20.34 -28.42 20.01
N LEU A 880 -20.40 -29.19 18.92
CA LEU A 880 -21.09 -28.79 17.69
C LEU A 880 -22.60 -28.74 17.87
N ASP A 881 -23.18 -29.66 18.65
CA ASP A 881 -24.61 -29.62 18.98
C ASP A 881 -24.96 -28.37 19.82
N GLY A 882 -24.18 -28.04 20.84
CA GLY A 882 -24.36 -26.81 21.62
C GLY A 882 -24.27 -25.52 20.77
N MET A 883 -23.41 -25.49 19.74
CA MET A 883 -23.35 -24.38 18.79
C MET A 883 -24.60 -24.27 17.89
N VAL A 884 -25.20 -25.40 17.51
CA VAL A 884 -26.47 -25.42 16.75
C VAL A 884 -27.64 -24.99 17.63
N GLU A 885 -27.73 -25.48 18.87
CA GLU A 885 -28.75 -25.07 19.84
C GLU A 885 -28.69 -23.56 20.15
N ALA A 886 -27.49 -23.01 20.36
CA ALA A 886 -27.30 -21.57 20.55
C ALA A 886 -27.76 -20.76 19.33
N SER A 887 -27.54 -21.26 18.11
CA SER A 887 -27.95 -20.60 16.86
C SER A 887 -29.46 -20.69 16.63
N LEU A 888 -30.11 -21.78 17.06
CA LEU A 888 -31.56 -21.92 17.10
C LEU A 888 -32.19 -20.94 18.12
N ALA A 889 -31.62 -20.82 19.32
CA ALA A 889 -32.07 -19.87 20.34
C ALA A 889 -31.99 -18.39 19.90
N LEU A 890 -31.08 -18.08 18.97
CA LEU A 890 -30.93 -16.76 18.34
C LEU A 890 -31.76 -16.59 17.06
N GLY A 891 -32.57 -17.59 16.67
CA GLY A 891 -33.39 -17.55 15.45
C GLY A 891 -32.58 -17.53 14.15
N LEU A 892 -31.34 -18.03 14.17
CA LEU A 892 -30.42 -18.08 13.03
C LEU A 892 -30.56 -19.37 12.19
N GLY A 893 -31.23 -20.40 12.74
CA GLY A 893 -31.49 -21.68 12.07
C GLY A 893 -30.69 -22.85 12.67
N ALA A 894 -30.90 -24.06 12.14
CA ALA A 894 -30.22 -25.28 12.56
C ALA A 894 -28.79 -25.39 11.99
N GLU A 895 -28.00 -24.34 12.19
CA GLU A 895 -26.64 -24.22 11.67
C GLU A 895 -25.68 -23.62 12.70
N ALA A 896 -24.48 -24.20 12.81
CA ALA A 896 -23.37 -23.64 13.56
C ALA A 896 -22.43 -22.93 12.59
N ARG A 897 -22.00 -21.70 12.93
CA ARG A 897 -20.92 -20.98 12.25
C ARG A 897 -19.81 -20.70 13.25
N PHE A 898 -18.60 -21.16 13.00
CA PHE A 898 -17.50 -21.14 13.97
C PHE A 898 -16.13 -21.12 13.29
N ASP A 899 -15.13 -20.62 14.01
CA ASP A 899 -13.72 -20.77 13.62
C ASP A 899 -13.18 -22.16 13.97
N ILE A 900 -12.56 -22.82 12.99
CA ILE A 900 -12.10 -24.20 13.11
C ILE A 900 -10.94 -24.37 14.10
N GLN A 901 -10.13 -23.34 14.32
CA GLN A 901 -9.01 -23.39 15.25
C GLN A 901 -9.46 -23.02 16.66
N ARG A 902 -9.88 -21.77 16.85
CA ARG A 902 -10.12 -21.16 18.16
C ARG A 902 -11.43 -21.60 18.82
N GLU A 903 -12.48 -21.83 18.03
CA GLU A 903 -13.80 -22.22 18.55
C GLU A 903 -14.05 -23.74 18.48
N TYR A 904 -13.26 -24.50 17.71
CA TYR A 904 -13.42 -25.94 17.54
C TYR A 904 -12.22 -26.78 18.03
N ILE A 905 -11.07 -26.76 17.32
CA ILE A 905 -9.91 -27.60 17.70
C ILE A 905 -9.42 -27.28 19.11
N ASP A 906 -9.16 -26.01 19.42
CA ASP A 906 -8.68 -25.59 20.75
C ASP A 906 -9.71 -25.90 21.85
N ALA A 907 -11.01 -25.71 21.56
CA ALA A 907 -12.09 -26.01 22.50
C ALA A 907 -12.18 -27.51 22.82
N VAL A 908 -12.08 -28.39 21.83
CA VAL A 908 -12.08 -29.85 22.07
C VAL A 908 -10.79 -30.28 22.78
N LEU A 909 -9.63 -29.75 22.40
CA LEU A 909 -8.37 -30.03 23.09
C LEU A 909 -8.41 -29.57 24.56
N ALA A 910 -9.12 -28.49 24.88
CA ALA A 910 -9.39 -28.08 26.26
C ALA A 910 -10.27 -29.09 27.02
N MET A 911 -11.39 -29.53 26.42
CA MET A 911 -12.28 -30.56 27.01
C MET A 911 -11.56 -31.89 27.26
N LEU A 912 -10.69 -32.30 26.33
CA LEU A 912 -9.88 -33.51 26.44
C LEU A 912 -8.76 -33.37 27.48
N SER A 913 -8.15 -32.19 27.59
CA SER A 913 -7.17 -31.91 28.63
C SER A 913 -7.79 -32.01 30.02
N HIS A 914 -9.01 -31.44 30.21
CA HIS A 914 -9.78 -31.62 31.44
C HIS A 914 -9.99 -33.10 31.77
N ARG A 915 -10.39 -33.91 30.79
CA ARG A 915 -10.67 -35.33 30.99
C ARG A 915 -9.44 -36.16 31.37
N TRP A 916 -8.29 -35.94 30.72
CA TRP A 916 -7.10 -36.79 30.91
C TRP A 916 -6.10 -36.26 31.95
N PHE A 917 -6.07 -34.94 32.17
CA PHE A 917 -5.15 -34.26 33.08
C PHE A 917 -5.83 -33.53 34.25
N GLY A 918 -7.15 -33.31 34.20
CA GLY A 918 -7.90 -32.56 35.23
C GLY A 918 -7.85 -31.04 35.07
N ILE A 919 -7.10 -30.55 34.07
CA ILE A 919 -6.87 -29.14 33.75
C ILE A 919 -7.10 -28.91 32.25
N PRO A 920 -7.82 -27.87 31.79
CA PRO A 920 -8.43 -26.79 32.59
C PRO A 920 -9.49 -27.34 33.54
N ASP A 921 -9.55 -26.81 34.76
CA ASP A 921 -10.47 -27.32 35.77
C ASP A 921 -11.89 -26.79 35.53
N ALA A 922 -12.90 -27.49 36.06
CA ALA A 922 -14.30 -27.25 35.69
C ALA A 922 -14.82 -25.84 36.04
N GLU A 923 -14.24 -25.18 37.05
CA GLU A 923 -14.56 -23.80 37.42
C GLU A 923 -13.49 -22.78 36.97
N GLY A 924 -12.52 -23.20 36.14
CA GLY A 924 -11.43 -22.38 35.64
C GLY A 924 -10.59 -21.73 36.75
N ARG A 925 -10.46 -22.37 37.92
CA ARG A 925 -9.79 -21.83 39.11
C ARG A 925 -8.29 -21.71 38.93
N TYR A 926 -7.65 -22.68 38.29
CA TYR A 926 -6.20 -22.75 38.08
C TYR A 926 -5.82 -22.49 36.62
N VAL A 927 -6.47 -23.17 35.68
CA VAL A 927 -6.18 -23.08 34.24
C VAL A 927 -7.51 -22.90 33.51
N GLU A 928 -7.59 -21.91 32.62
CA GLU A 928 -8.79 -21.60 31.84
C GLU A 928 -8.83 -22.40 30.53
N PRO A 929 -10.01 -22.82 30.03
CA PRO A 929 -10.14 -23.29 28.65
C PRO A 929 -9.98 -22.11 27.68
N GLY A 930 -9.22 -22.30 26.60
CA GLY A 930 -9.16 -21.32 25.52
C GLY A 930 -7.91 -21.38 24.63
N ALA A 931 -8.07 -20.77 23.46
CA ALA A 931 -7.01 -20.47 22.52
C ALA A 931 -5.97 -19.47 23.08
N TRP A 932 -4.83 -19.35 22.40
CA TRP A 932 -3.73 -18.45 22.78
C TRP A 932 -4.17 -16.97 22.86
N ASP A 933 -3.55 -16.24 23.79
CA ASP A 933 -3.89 -14.85 24.16
C ASP A 933 -2.62 -14.03 24.47
N TRP A 934 -2.45 -12.89 23.80
CA TRP A 934 -1.27 -12.02 23.89
C TRP A 934 -1.16 -11.24 25.20
N ARG A 935 -2.25 -11.12 25.96
CA ARG A 935 -2.25 -10.33 27.20
C ARG A 935 -1.36 -11.00 28.24
N ASP A 936 -0.55 -10.19 28.93
CA ASP A 936 0.42 -10.62 29.94
C ASP A 936 -0.19 -11.66 30.90
N VAL A 937 0.42 -12.84 30.94
CA VAL A 937 -0.01 -13.97 31.77
C VAL A 937 0.21 -13.73 33.28
N ALA A 938 0.79 -12.60 33.68
CA ALA A 938 0.69 -12.09 35.05
C ALA A 938 -0.67 -11.46 35.39
N THR A 939 -1.47 -11.08 34.39
CA THR A 939 -2.79 -10.41 34.55
C THR A 939 -4.00 -11.33 34.38
N ARG A 940 -3.77 -12.57 33.97
CA ARG A 940 -4.79 -13.60 33.69
C ARG A 940 -4.31 -14.98 34.15
N LYS A 941 -5.16 -16.00 34.07
CA LYS A 941 -4.74 -17.39 34.27
C LYS A 941 -4.09 -17.94 33.00
N PRO A 942 -3.24 -18.99 33.11
CA PRO A 942 -2.80 -19.73 31.93
C PRO A 942 -4.00 -20.42 31.24
N ARG A 943 -3.91 -20.57 29.92
CA ARG A 943 -4.97 -21.13 29.07
C ARG A 943 -4.57 -22.44 28.40
N CYS A 944 -5.52 -23.36 28.36
CA CYS A 944 -5.36 -24.66 27.72
C CYS A 944 -6.30 -24.79 26.50
N PRO A 945 -5.80 -25.16 25.31
CA PRO A 945 -4.41 -25.48 25.00
C PRO A 945 -3.51 -24.25 24.73
N GLY A 946 -4.08 -23.04 24.69
CA GLY A 946 -3.47 -21.84 24.14
C GLY A 946 -2.02 -21.56 24.53
N ASP A 947 -1.72 -21.46 25.83
CA ASP A 947 -0.39 -21.03 26.31
C ASP A 947 0.70 -22.10 26.12
N PHE A 948 0.32 -23.38 26.26
CA PHE A 948 1.19 -24.53 26.04
C PHE A 948 1.83 -24.52 24.62
N MET A 949 1.19 -23.87 23.66
CA MET A 949 1.69 -23.69 22.29
C MET A 949 3.03 -22.92 22.26
N ALA A 950 3.12 -21.77 22.92
CA ALA A 950 4.34 -20.95 22.91
C ALA A 950 5.42 -21.60 23.79
N THR A 951 5.02 -22.19 24.92
CA THR A 951 5.89 -23.00 25.78
C THR A 951 6.56 -24.12 24.96
N SER A 952 5.80 -24.87 24.16
CA SER A 952 6.33 -25.93 23.28
C SER A 952 7.22 -25.39 22.16
N ARG A 953 6.79 -24.34 21.46
CA ARG A 953 7.55 -23.67 20.40
C ARG A 953 8.91 -23.18 20.89
N SER A 954 8.95 -22.57 22.08
CA SER A 954 10.19 -22.08 22.70
C SER A 954 11.18 -23.20 23.02
N VAL A 955 10.70 -24.38 23.45
CA VAL A 955 11.56 -25.52 23.80
C VAL A 955 12.05 -26.23 22.54
N PHE A 956 11.14 -26.69 21.67
CA PHE A 956 11.46 -27.73 20.69
C PHE A 956 12.01 -27.25 19.34
N TYR A 957 11.71 -26.01 18.92
CA TYR A 957 12.20 -25.46 17.64
C TYR A 957 13.72 -25.18 17.69
N PRO A 958 14.47 -25.27 16.57
CA PRO A 958 15.89 -24.95 16.53
C PRO A 958 16.21 -23.54 17.03
N HIS A 959 15.67 -22.51 16.38
CA HIS A 959 15.97 -21.10 16.66
C HIS A 959 14.70 -20.24 16.83
N PRO A 960 13.87 -20.49 17.86
CA PRO A 960 12.64 -19.72 18.07
C PRO A 960 12.92 -18.20 18.21
N PRO A 961 12.02 -17.33 17.70
CA PRO A 961 12.12 -15.88 17.89
C PRO A 961 12.28 -15.45 19.36
N ALA A 962 12.90 -14.29 19.60
CA ALA A 962 13.09 -13.76 20.95
C ALA A 962 11.75 -13.54 21.69
N ALA A 963 10.72 -13.05 20.99
CA ALA A 963 9.36 -12.96 21.54
C ALA A 963 8.78 -14.33 21.89
N THR A 964 8.93 -15.35 21.02
CA THR A 964 8.51 -16.74 21.31
C THR A 964 9.20 -17.31 22.55
N ILE A 965 10.49 -17.03 22.75
CA ILE A 965 11.22 -17.42 23.97
C ILE A 965 10.65 -16.69 25.19
N ALA A 966 10.34 -15.39 25.07
CA ALA A 966 9.74 -14.61 26.16
C ALA A 966 8.33 -15.12 26.54
N TYR A 967 7.45 -15.32 25.55
CA TYR A 967 6.11 -15.89 25.75
C TYR A 967 6.19 -17.28 26.38
N GLY A 968 6.90 -18.22 25.77
CA GLY A 968 7.00 -19.60 26.25
C GLY A 968 7.66 -19.72 27.63
N LYS A 969 8.54 -18.78 28.00
CA LYS A 969 9.06 -18.67 29.36
C LYS A 969 8.00 -18.17 30.34
N ALA A 970 7.33 -17.05 30.04
CA ALA A 970 6.34 -16.46 30.93
C ALA A 970 5.12 -17.38 31.13
N GLN A 971 4.63 -17.96 30.02
CA GLN A 971 3.51 -18.90 29.95
C GLN A 971 3.87 -20.21 30.66
N GLY A 972 4.98 -20.88 30.33
CA GLY A 972 5.44 -22.08 31.03
C GLY A 972 5.67 -21.89 32.54
N GLN A 973 6.10 -20.70 32.98
CA GLN A 973 6.19 -20.37 34.41
C GLN A 973 4.82 -20.17 35.07
N ALA A 974 3.83 -19.64 34.35
CA ALA A 974 2.45 -19.51 34.84
C ALA A 974 1.73 -20.87 34.88
N GLU A 975 1.89 -21.68 33.83
CA GLU A 975 1.46 -23.08 33.76
C GLU A 975 1.96 -23.86 34.98
N ARG A 976 3.29 -23.87 35.24
CA ARG A 976 3.88 -24.56 36.40
C ARG A 976 3.25 -24.13 37.72
N ARG A 977 3.06 -22.81 37.95
CA ARG A 977 2.44 -22.30 39.19
C ARG A 977 1.01 -22.81 39.33
N ALA A 978 0.17 -22.60 38.31
CA ALA A 978 -1.23 -23.01 38.33
C ALA A 978 -1.40 -24.53 38.52
N VAL A 979 -0.60 -25.34 37.82
CA VAL A 979 -0.68 -26.81 37.93
C VAL A 979 -0.16 -27.30 39.27
N ARG A 980 0.88 -26.68 39.85
CA ARG A 980 1.34 -27.01 41.21
C ARG A 980 0.29 -26.66 42.26
N ASP A 981 -0.37 -25.51 42.12
CA ASP A 981 -1.41 -25.08 43.05
C ASP A 981 -2.69 -25.94 42.91
N PHE A 982 -2.96 -26.49 41.72
CA PHE A 982 -3.93 -27.57 41.48
C PHE A 982 -3.51 -28.89 42.14
N VAL A 983 -2.26 -29.35 41.96
CA VAL A 983 -1.73 -30.57 42.58
C VAL A 983 -1.82 -30.50 44.11
N ALA A 984 -1.44 -29.37 44.72
CA ALA A 984 -1.56 -29.16 46.16
C ALA A 984 -3.02 -29.24 46.66
N ALA A 985 -3.97 -28.70 45.89
CA ALA A 985 -5.40 -28.85 46.19
C ALA A 985 -5.90 -30.31 46.05
N MET A 986 -5.35 -31.06 45.09
CA MET A 986 -5.63 -32.49 44.93
C MET A 986 -4.99 -33.34 46.04
N ARG A 987 -3.82 -32.97 46.61
CA ARG A 987 -3.28 -33.63 47.82
C ARG A 987 -4.22 -33.50 49.02
N GLY A 988 -4.94 -32.38 49.14
CA GLY A 988 -5.96 -32.17 50.16
C GLY A 988 -7.27 -32.94 49.92
N THR A 989 -7.53 -33.41 48.70
CA THR A 989 -8.74 -34.18 48.32
C THR A 989 -8.43 -35.22 47.22
N PRO A 990 -7.61 -36.26 47.51
CA PRO A 990 -7.07 -37.14 46.47
C PRO A 990 -8.13 -37.95 45.70
N GLU A 991 -9.30 -38.14 46.28
CA GLU A 991 -10.46 -38.77 45.64
C GLU A 991 -11.06 -37.95 44.48
N ARG A 992 -10.72 -36.65 44.38
CA ARG A 992 -11.17 -35.78 43.28
C ARG A 992 -10.27 -35.85 42.04
N LEU A 993 -9.04 -36.35 42.17
CA LEU A 993 -8.14 -36.55 41.04
C LEU A 993 -8.49 -37.86 40.31
N THR A 994 -9.51 -37.79 39.47
CA THR A 994 -10.01 -38.89 38.62
C THR A 994 -9.32 -38.98 37.25
N ALA A 995 -8.67 -37.89 36.82
CA ALA A 995 -8.06 -37.77 35.50
C ALA A 995 -6.83 -38.69 35.35
N PRO A 996 -6.84 -39.67 34.42
CA PRO A 996 -5.96 -40.84 34.48
C PRO A 996 -4.45 -40.56 34.33
N ILE A 997 -4.04 -39.59 33.50
CA ILE A 997 -2.61 -39.31 33.27
C ILE A 997 -2.05 -38.56 34.49
N SER A 998 -2.68 -37.46 34.89
CA SER A 998 -2.29 -36.71 36.09
C SER A 998 -2.34 -37.58 37.34
N ARG A 999 -3.32 -38.49 37.44
CA ARG A 999 -3.42 -39.42 38.56
C ARG A 999 -2.22 -40.36 38.65
N ALA A 1000 -1.82 -40.97 37.53
CA ALA A 1000 -0.68 -41.88 37.52
C ALA A 1000 0.65 -41.16 37.80
N ILE A 1001 0.82 -39.90 37.37
CA ILE A 1001 1.98 -39.07 37.73
C ILE A 1001 1.96 -38.74 39.24
N PHE A 1002 0.79 -38.37 39.78
CA PHE A 1002 0.58 -38.00 41.19
C PHE A 1002 0.79 -39.16 42.16
N ASP A 1003 0.40 -40.38 41.79
CA ASP A 1003 0.65 -41.61 42.56
C ASP A 1003 2.11 -42.10 42.41
N ALA A 1004 2.80 -41.79 41.29
CA ALA A 1004 4.19 -42.16 41.06
C ALA A 1004 5.21 -41.30 41.83
N PHE A 1005 4.88 -40.02 42.06
CA PHE A 1005 5.72 -39.08 42.81
C PHE A 1005 4.93 -38.51 44.00
N PRO A 1006 4.74 -39.29 45.08
CA PRO A 1006 3.89 -38.90 46.21
C PRO A 1006 4.45 -37.72 47.01
N ASP A 1007 5.77 -37.52 47.02
CA ASP A 1007 6.47 -36.55 47.89
C ASP A 1007 7.00 -35.30 47.15
N ASP A 1008 6.78 -35.14 45.83
CA ASP A 1008 7.25 -33.98 45.06
C ASP A 1008 6.16 -33.41 44.12
N ASP A 1009 5.29 -32.58 44.69
CA ASP A 1009 4.20 -31.88 43.99
C ASP A 1009 4.68 -30.98 42.83
N ASP A 1010 5.90 -30.45 42.93
CA ASP A 1010 6.46 -29.56 41.92
C ASP A 1010 7.03 -30.37 40.73
N LEU A 1011 7.57 -31.58 40.96
CA LEU A 1011 7.86 -32.54 39.89
C LEU A 1011 6.57 -33.06 39.23
N VAL A 1012 5.54 -33.40 40.01
CA VAL A 1012 4.22 -33.80 39.46
C VAL A 1012 3.70 -32.70 38.53
N ALA A 1013 3.68 -31.45 38.99
CA ALA A 1013 3.21 -30.32 38.20
C ALA A 1013 4.04 -30.07 36.94
N ARG A 1014 5.38 -30.08 37.06
CA ARG A 1014 6.30 -29.93 35.91
C ARG A 1014 6.11 -31.05 34.88
N THR A 1015 5.86 -32.27 35.34
CA THR A 1015 5.65 -33.44 34.46
C THR A 1015 4.31 -33.37 33.74
N ILE A 1016 3.24 -32.99 34.43
CA ILE A 1016 1.92 -32.74 33.81
C ILE A 1016 2.05 -31.67 32.73
N VAL A 1017 2.64 -30.51 33.05
CA VAL A 1017 2.86 -29.42 32.09
C VAL A 1017 3.65 -29.91 30.88
N GLY A 1018 4.84 -30.49 31.08
CA GLY A 1018 5.69 -30.94 29.97
C GLY A 1018 5.07 -32.04 29.09
N VAL A 1019 4.24 -32.92 29.64
CA VAL A 1019 3.47 -33.90 28.84
C VAL A 1019 2.40 -33.20 27.99
N MET A 1020 1.67 -32.24 28.54
CA MET A 1020 0.69 -31.44 27.78
C MET A 1020 1.37 -30.59 26.70
N THR A 1021 2.50 -29.94 27.01
CA THR A 1021 3.38 -29.22 26.07
C THR A 1021 3.87 -30.11 24.92
N GLY A 1022 4.08 -31.41 25.16
CA GLY A 1022 4.47 -32.40 24.16
C GLY A 1022 3.31 -33.00 23.35
N PHE A 1023 2.05 -32.82 23.79
CA PHE A 1023 0.86 -33.41 23.17
C PHE A 1023 0.03 -32.39 22.39
N LEU A 1024 -0.38 -31.29 23.03
CA LEU A 1024 -1.38 -30.38 22.48
C LEU A 1024 -0.89 -29.68 21.20
N PRO A 1025 0.33 -29.13 21.12
CA PRO A 1025 0.76 -28.38 19.94
C PRO A 1025 1.06 -29.23 18.70
N PRO A 1026 1.66 -30.44 18.80
CA PRO A 1026 1.69 -31.38 17.68
C PRO A 1026 0.29 -31.81 17.22
N THR A 1027 -0.64 -32.05 18.13
CA THR A 1027 -2.01 -32.49 17.80
C THR A 1027 -2.80 -31.38 17.09
N GLU A 1028 -2.74 -30.15 17.59
CA GLU A 1028 -3.29 -28.96 16.92
C GLU A 1028 -2.66 -28.76 15.54
N GLY A 1029 -1.33 -28.79 15.46
CA GLY A 1029 -0.60 -28.45 14.25
C GLY A 1029 -0.92 -29.39 13.09
N ASN A 1030 -0.93 -30.70 13.36
CA ASN A 1030 -1.26 -31.70 12.35
C ASN A 1030 -2.75 -31.65 11.94
N LEU A 1031 -3.69 -31.37 12.86
CA LEU A 1031 -5.11 -31.17 12.53
C LEU A 1031 -5.34 -29.92 11.67
N ARG A 1032 -4.77 -28.78 12.08
CA ARG A 1032 -4.90 -27.51 11.34
C ARG A 1032 -4.27 -27.61 9.96
N TRP A 1033 -3.14 -28.29 9.79
CA TRP A 1033 -2.57 -28.52 8.46
C TRP A 1033 -3.40 -29.47 7.60
N ALA A 1034 -3.95 -30.56 8.17
CA ALA A 1034 -4.87 -31.44 7.45
C ALA A 1034 -6.11 -30.68 6.95
N PHE A 1035 -6.73 -29.85 7.79
CA PHE A 1035 -7.83 -29.00 7.35
C PHE A 1035 -7.41 -27.96 6.30
N TYR A 1036 -6.27 -27.29 6.48
CA TYR A 1036 -5.75 -26.32 5.52
C TYR A 1036 -5.56 -26.93 4.13
N ASP A 1037 -4.83 -28.04 4.02
CA ASP A 1037 -4.56 -28.72 2.74
C ASP A 1037 -5.85 -29.27 2.10
N TRP A 1038 -6.84 -29.72 2.90
CA TRP A 1038 -8.11 -30.22 2.36
C TRP A 1038 -9.10 -29.12 1.95
N ILE A 1039 -9.03 -27.94 2.56
CA ILE A 1039 -9.85 -26.78 2.22
C ILE A 1039 -9.27 -26.08 0.98
N ASP A 1040 -7.96 -25.81 0.96
CA ASP A 1040 -7.27 -25.18 -0.19
C ASP A 1040 -7.30 -26.09 -1.43
N GLY A 1041 -6.93 -27.37 -1.25
CA GLY A 1041 -7.04 -28.40 -2.30
C GLY A 1041 -8.48 -28.80 -2.65
N LYS A 1042 -9.49 -28.25 -1.96
CA LYS A 1042 -10.93 -28.55 -2.13
C LYS A 1042 -11.30 -30.03 -1.99
N THR A 1043 -10.44 -30.84 -1.37
CA THR A 1043 -10.65 -32.27 -1.17
C THR A 1043 -11.53 -32.59 0.04
N ILE A 1044 -11.78 -31.64 0.96
CA ILE A 1044 -12.51 -31.89 2.21
C ILE A 1044 -13.84 -32.62 2.01
N TRP A 1045 -14.66 -32.22 1.02
CA TRP A 1045 -15.92 -32.90 0.71
C TRP A 1045 -15.72 -34.31 0.12
N ARG A 1046 -14.62 -34.56 -0.61
CA ARG A 1046 -14.27 -35.91 -1.10
C ARG A 1046 -13.89 -36.83 0.06
N VAL A 1047 -13.17 -36.31 1.06
CA VAL A 1047 -12.84 -37.07 2.28
C VAL A 1047 -14.10 -37.30 3.13
N GLN A 1048 -14.96 -36.29 3.29
CA GLN A 1048 -16.25 -36.42 3.98
C GLN A 1048 -17.16 -37.46 3.30
N GLN A 1049 -17.27 -37.46 1.97
CA GLN A 1049 -18.06 -38.46 1.25
C GLN A 1049 -17.45 -39.87 1.38
N ALA A 1050 -16.12 -40.03 1.33
CA ALA A 1050 -15.48 -41.33 1.56
C ALA A 1050 -15.70 -41.86 3.00
N TYR A 1051 -15.81 -40.96 3.99
CA TYR A 1051 -16.16 -41.29 5.36
C TYR A 1051 -17.63 -41.70 5.48
N LEU A 1052 -18.57 -40.91 4.95
CA LEU A 1052 -20.01 -41.17 5.05
C LEU A 1052 -20.48 -42.40 4.23
N MET A 1053 -19.80 -42.74 3.13
CA MET A 1053 -20.15 -43.88 2.25
C MET A 1053 -19.77 -45.27 2.81
N GLN A 1054 -19.59 -45.41 4.12
CA GLN A 1054 -19.32 -46.67 4.82
C GLN A 1054 -20.51 -47.04 5.74
N PRO A 1055 -21.66 -47.46 5.17
CA PRO A 1055 -22.87 -47.76 5.95
C PRO A 1055 -22.69 -49.00 6.84
N GLY A 1056 -23.24 -48.95 8.05
CA GLY A 1056 -23.17 -50.04 9.03
C GLY A 1056 -21.90 -50.08 9.89
N ALA A 1057 -20.83 -49.39 9.48
CA ALA A 1057 -19.60 -49.26 10.26
C ALA A 1057 -19.73 -48.19 11.36
N THR A 1058 -19.11 -48.44 12.53
CA THR A 1058 -19.01 -47.46 13.63
C THR A 1058 -18.18 -46.23 13.23
N PRO A 1059 -18.32 -45.07 13.91
CA PRO A 1059 -17.53 -43.87 13.56
C PRO A 1059 -16.02 -44.11 13.53
N LEU A 1060 -15.49 -44.96 14.42
CA LEU A 1060 -14.07 -45.33 14.46
C LEU A 1060 -13.66 -46.18 13.25
N GLU A 1061 -14.47 -47.17 12.85
CA GLU A 1061 -14.22 -47.95 11.64
C GLU A 1061 -14.27 -47.07 10.39
N ARG A 1062 -15.25 -46.17 10.28
CA ARG A 1062 -15.33 -45.19 9.18
C ARG A 1062 -14.10 -44.27 9.16
N ALA A 1063 -13.62 -43.85 10.33
CA ALA A 1063 -12.44 -42.99 10.48
C ALA A 1063 -11.14 -43.72 10.08
N ARG A 1064 -10.95 -44.96 10.55
CA ARG A 1064 -9.84 -45.84 10.13
C ARG A 1064 -9.86 -46.09 8.62
N GLY A 1065 -11.05 -46.32 8.03
CA GLY A 1065 -11.23 -46.59 6.61
C GLY A 1065 -11.00 -45.38 5.67
N ALA A 1066 -11.41 -44.17 6.07
CA ALA A 1066 -11.40 -42.99 5.19
C ALA A 1066 -10.54 -41.80 5.64
N LEU A 1067 -10.29 -41.62 6.94
CA LEU A 1067 -9.64 -40.40 7.46
C LEU A 1067 -8.16 -40.61 7.76
N LEU A 1068 -7.77 -41.80 8.23
CA LEU A 1068 -6.39 -42.11 8.63
C LEU A 1068 -5.37 -41.86 7.50
N ARG A 1069 -5.62 -42.38 6.29
CA ARG A 1069 -4.65 -42.23 5.17
C ARG A 1069 -4.55 -40.78 4.65
N PRO A 1070 -5.65 -40.02 4.45
CA PRO A 1070 -5.57 -38.58 4.18
C PRO A 1070 -4.88 -37.77 5.28
N LEU A 1071 -5.10 -38.11 6.55
CA LEU A 1071 -4.46 -37.45 7.70
C LEU A 1071 -2.94 -37.71 7.68
N CYS A 1072 -2.50 -38.97 7.61
CA CYS A 1072 -1.09 -39.30 7.51
C CYS A 1072 -0.41 -38.61 6.33
N ARG A 1073 -1.09 -38.51 5.17
CA ARG A 1073 -0.53 -37.80 4.01
C ARG A 1073 -0.34 -36.29 4.27
N ALA A 1074 -1.28 -35.64 4.95
CA ALA A 1074 -1.12 -34.23 5.36
C ALA A 1074 0.02 -34.08 6.39
N MET A 1075 0.10 -34.98 7.37
CA MET A 1075 1.20 -35.03 8.35
C MET A 1075 2.57 -35.26 7.69
N GLN A 1076 2.65 -36.00 6.59
CA GLN A 1076 3.90 -36.14 5.84
C GLN A 1076 4.24 -34.90 4.99
N GLN A 1077 3.23 -34.18 4.49
CA GLN A 1077 3.40 -32.98 3.66
C GLN A 1077 3.75 -31.73 4.48
N ARG A 1078 3.14 -31.59 5.66
CA ARG A 1078 3.33 -30.49 6.62
C ARG A 1078 3.40 -31.02 8.05
N PRO A 1079 4.44 -31.79 8.42
CA PRO A 1079 4.57 -32.34 9.76
C PRO A 1079 4.62 -31.25 10.83
N ALA A 1080 3.95 -31.49 11.96
CA ALA A 1080 4.10 -30.67 13.16
C ALA A 1080 4.62 -31.53 14.33
N PRO A 1081 5.86 -31.35 14.82
CA PRO A 1081 6.89 -30.41 14.33
C PRO A 1081 7.49 -30.83 12.97
N ASP A 1082 8.00 -29.86 12.22
CA ASP A 1082 8.67 -30.06 10.92
C ASP A 1082 10.20 -30.13 11.01
N MET A 1083 10.76 -29.54 12.06
CA MET A 1083 12.16 -29.64 12.46
C MET A 1083 12.29 -29.75 13.98
N VAL A 1084 13.26 -30.55 14.43
CA VAL A 1084 13.69 -30.68 15.82
C VAL A 1084 15.21 -30.67 15.90
N TRP A 1085 15.82 -30.69 17.09
CA TRP A 1085 17.28 -30.56 17.23
C TRP A 1085 17.89 -31.34 18.40
N ARG A 1086 19.19 -31.56 18.33
CA ARG A 1086 20.04 -32.09 19.42
C ARG A 1086 21.39 -31.37 19.42
N ARG A 1087 22.17 -31.44 20.51
CA ARG A 1087 23.61 -31.07 20.48
C ARG A 1087 24.50 -32.31 20.38
N ALA A 1088 25.68 -32.19 19.78
CA ALA A 1088 26.65 -33.28 19.70
C ALA A 1088 27.52 -33.40 20.98
N LYS A 1089 27.38 -34.50 21.74
CA LYS A 1089 28.16 -34.77 22.98
C LYS A 1089 29.65 -34.99 22.74
N LYS A 1090 30.03 -35.45 21.53
CA LYS A 1090 31.41 -35.81 21.15
C LYS A 1090 31.62 -35.66 19.65
N ALA A 1091 32.86 -35.36 19.25
CA ALA A 1091 33.23 -35.27 17.85
C ALA A 1091 33.14 -36.63 17.15
N HIS A 1092 32.65 -36.65 15.91
CA HIS A 1092 32.44 -37.85 15.09
C HIS A 1092 32.20 -37.48 13.62
N ARG A 1093 31.82 -38.45 12.76
CA ARG A 1093 31.26 -38.15 11.43
C ARG A 1093 29.79 -38.55 11.35
N LEU A 1094 29.01 -37.72 10.68
CA LEU A 1094 27.65 -38.02 10.24
C LEU A 1094 27.64 -37.83 8.71
N GLY A 1095 27.40 -38.91 7.96
CA GLY A 1095 27.57 -38.93 6.51
C GLY A 1095 28.92 -38.34 6.06
N LYS A 1096 28.87 -37.42 5.10
CA LYS A 1096 30.05 -36.70 4.58
C LYS A 1096 30.49 -35.51 5.45
N VAL A 1097 29.85 -35.20 6.57
CA VAL A 1097 30.22 -34.06 7.44
C VAL A 1097 31.03 -34.52 8.66
N ALA A 1098 31.95 -33.67 9.11
CA ALA A 1098 32.65 -33.83 10.38
C ALA A 1098 31.90 -33.03 11.46
N ILE A 1099 31.51 -33.71 12.54
CA ILE A 1099 30.75 -33.17 13.67
C ILE A 1099 31.74 -32.86 14.80
N LYS A 1100 31.68 -31.64 15.32
CA LYS A 1100 32.41 -31.17 16.50
C LYS A 1100 31.57 -31.44 17.75
N ARG A 1101 32.18 -31.34 18.93
CA ARG A 1101 31.42 -31.25 20.17
C ARG A 1101 30.58 -29.95 20.18
N ASP A 1102 29.40 -30.02 20.77
CA ASP A 1102 28.45 -28.92 21.00
C ASP A 1102 27.87 -28.27 19.72
N ASP A 1103 28.12 -28.86 18.54
CA ASP A 1103 27.40 -28.56 17.29
C ASP A 1103 25.88 -28.73 17.47
N LEU A 1104 25.11 -27.78 16.94
CA LEU A 1104 23.67 -27.90 16.77
C LEU A 1104 23.36 -28.82 15.57
N ILE A 1105 22.67 -29.93 15.83
CA ILE A 1105 22.21 -30.88 14.83
C ILE A 1105 20.72 -30.61 14.58
N VAL A 1106 20.37 -30.12 13.39
CA VAL A 1106 19.00 -29.83 12.97
C VAL A 1106 18.46 -31.04 12.20
N ILE A 1107 17.35 -31.59 12.67
CA ILE A 1107 16.74 -32.82 12.18
C ILE A 1107 15.52 -32.43 11.35
N GLY A 1108 15.64 -32.54 10.02
CA GLY A 1108 14.60 -32.14 9.07
C GLY A 1108 13.52 -33.21 8.92
N ILE A 1109 12.52 -33.22 9.82
CA ILE A 1109 11.39 -34.16 9.76
C ILE A 1109 10.67 -34.01 8.41
N VAL A 1110 10.38 -32.78 7.98
CA VAL A 1110 9.77 -32.48 6.67
C VAL A 1110 10.58 -33.00 5.48
N SER A 1111 11.92 -33.07 5.60
CA SER A 1111 12.77 -33.63 4.55
C SER A 1111 12.71 -35.17 4.52
N ALA A 1112 12.64 -35.81 5.69
CA ALA A 1112 12.53 -37.26 5.82
C ALA A 1112 11.12 -37.81 5.50
N THR A 1113 10.05 -37.07 5.80
CA THR A 1113 8.68 -37.43 5.39
C THR A 1113 8.43 -37.17 3.91
N ALA A 1114 9.06 -36.14 3.33
CA ALA A 1114 9.06 -35.93 1.88
C ALA A 1114 9.82 -37.05 1.13
N GLU A 1115 10.90 -37.58 1.69
CA GLU A 1115 11.63 -38.74 1.15
C GLU A 1115 10.76 -40.01 1.17
N ASP A 1116 10.07 -40.31 2.28
CA ASP A 1116 9.13 -41.43 2.37
C ASP A 1116 7.95 -41.27 1.40
N MET A 1117 7.35 -40.08 1.33
CA MET A 1117 6.25 -39.79 0.40
C MET A 1117 6.68 -39.92 -1.07
N ALA A 1118 7.91 -39.49 -1.41
CA ALA A 1118 8.47 -39.65 -2.76
C ALA A 1118 8.72 -41.13 -3.12
N ALA A 1119 9.04 -41.97 -2.13
CA ALA A 1119 9.11 -43.42 -2.27
C ALA A 1119 7.72 -44.11 -2.29
N GLY A 1120 6.63 -43.36 -2.09
CA GLY A 1120 5.26 -43.87 -2.05
C GLY A 1120 4.81 -44.43 -0.69
N GLY A 1121 5.60 -44.22 0.36
CA GLY A 1121 5.29 -44.61 1.73
C GLY A 1121 4.21 -43.74 2.40
N HIS A 1122 3.86 -44.13 3.62
CA HIS A 1122 2.87 -43.47 4.49
C HIS A 1122 3.35 -43.38 5.96
N ASP A 1123 4.66 -43.45 6.19
CA ASP A 1123 5.23 -43.42 7.54
C ASP A 1123 5.22 -41.99 8.14
N VAL A 1124 4.62 -41.87 9.32
CA VAL A 1124 4.56 -40.66 10.14
C VAL A 1124 5.41 -40.75 11.42
N TYR A 1125 6.03 -41.89 11.74
CA TYR A 1125 6.85 -42.05 12.94
C TYR A 1125 8.00 -41.03 13.09
N PRO A 1126 8.59 -40.42 12.03
CA PRO A 1126 9.53 -39.32 12.19
C PRO A 1126 8.99 -38.09 12.94
N VAL A 1127 7.68 -37.83 12.85
CA VAL A 1127 6.98 -36.76 13.60
C VAL A 1127 6.94 -37.07 15.10
N PHE A 1128 6.91 -38.37 15.45
CA PHE A 1128 6.91 -38.89 16.80
C PHE A 1128 8.31 -39.21 17.35
N GLY A 1129 9.39 -38.84 16.65
CA GLY A 1129 10.76 -39.15 17.08
C GLY A 1129 11.20 -40.62 16.87
N GLY A 1130 10.49 -41.34 16.01
CA GLY A 1130 10.65 -42.78 15.74
C GLY A 1130 9.54 -43.64 16.34
N ASN A 1131 9.46 -44.91 15.92
CA ASN A 1131 8.49 -45.87 16.44
C ASN A 1131 8.97 -46.41 17.80
N ARG A 1132 8.21 -46.16 18.89
CA ARG A 1132 8.54 -46.68 20.23
C ARG A 1132 8.33 -48.21 20.36
N HIS A 1133 7.54 -48.84 19.48
CA HIS A 1133 7.32 -50.28 19.54
C HIS A 1133 8.49 -51.12 18.98
N ASP A 1134 9.47 -50.50 18.31
CA ASP A 1134 10.62 -51.20 17.74
C ASP A 1134 11.65 -51.64 18.80
N THR A 1135 12.23 -52.82 18.59
CA THR A 1135 13.29 -53.35 19.46
C THR A 1135 14.56 -52.49 19.34
N GLY A 1136 14.83 -51.69 20.38
CA GLY A 1136 15.92 -50.72 20.38
C GLY A 1136 15.52 -49.36 19.77
N HIS A 1137 14.26 -48.95 19.92
CA HIS A 1137 13.78 -47.60 19.62
C HIS A 1137 14.64 -46.50 20.27
N GLY A 1138 14.60 -45.29 19.70
CA GLY A 1138 15.24 -44.12 20.31
C GLY A 1138 14.62 -43.76 21.66
N THR A 1139 15.44 -43.35 22.63
CA THR A 1139 15.01 -43.02 24.00
C THR A 1139 13.80 -42.07 24.04
N HIS A 1140 13.79 -41.06 23.17
CA HIS A 1140 12.77 -40.01 23.11
C HIS A 1140 11.71 -40.22 22.01
N ALA A 1141 11.60 -41.43 21.44
CA ALA A 1141 10.44 -41.79 20.61
C ALA A 1141 9.16 -41.62 21.44
N CYS A 1142 8.10 -41.06 20.88
CA CYS A 1142 6.93 -40.62 21.65
C CYS A 1142 6.10 -41.82 22.17
N PRO A 1143 5.67 -41.84 23.45
CA PRO A 1143 4.71 -42.83 23.96
C PRO A 1143 3.28 -42.63 23.44
N ALA A 1144 2.96 -41.44 22.92
CA ALA A 1144 1.59 -40.99 22.69
C ALA A 1144 1.06 -41.24 21.25
N TYR A 1145 1.68 -42.14 20.46
CA TYR A 1145 1.31 -42.34 19.05
C TYR A 1145 -0.18 -42.71 18.89
N ALA A 1146 -0.63 -43.82 19.46
CA ALA A 1146 -2.02 -44.27 19.37
C ALA A 1146 -3.02 -43.25 19.95
N PHE A 1147 -2.66 -42.65 21.08
CA PHE A 1147 -3.42 -41.60 21.77
C PHE A 1147 -3.64 -40.35 20.89
N ALA A 1148 -2.58 -39.85 20.24
CA ALA A 1148 -2.66 -38.70 19.34
C ALA A 1148 -3.43 -39.02 18.05
N MET A 1149 -3.16 -40.18 17.43
CA MET A 1149 -3.89 -40.59 16.21
C MET A 1149 -5.39 -40.78 16.49
N GLY A 1150 -5.76 -41.44 17.59
CA GLY A 1150 -7.15 -41.59 18.02
C GLY A 1150 -7.84 -40.25 18.26
N THR A 1151 -7.16 -39.35 18.99
CA THR A 1151 -7.65 -37.97 19.23
C THR A 1151 -7.97 -37.24 17.92
N MET A 1152 -7.01 -37.23 16.98
CA MET A 1152 -7.19 -36.53 15.70
C MET A 1152 -8.30 -37.15 14.87
N LEU A 1153 -8.39 -38.48 14.80
CA LEU A 1153 -9.46 -39.18 14.10
C LEU A 1153 -10.85 -38.88 14.70
N GLY A 1154 -10.97 -38.78 16.02
CA GLY A 1154 -12.23 -38.48 16.71
C GLY A 1154 -12.76 -37.08 16.41
N ILE A 1155 -11.88 -36.07 16.46
CA ILE A 1155 -12.21 -34.68 16.07
C ILE A 1155 -12.68 -34.61 14.61
N LEU A 1156 -11.93 -35.23 13.69
CA LEU A 1156 -12.28 -35.23 12.26
C LEU A 1156 -13.62 -35.94 11.97
N ALA A 1157 -13.86 -37.08 12.62
CA ALA A 1157 -15.09 -37.86 12.47
C ALA A 1157 -16.33 -37.08 12.95
N ALA A 1158 -16.25 -36.44 14.12
CA ALA A 1158 -17.35 -35.66 14.66
C ALA A 1158 -17.77 -34.51 13.75
N LEU A 1159 -16.82 -33.74 13.19
CA LEU A 1159 -17.12 -32.68 12.23
C LEU A 1159 -17.81 -33.21 10.97
N PHE A 1160 -17.42 -34.41 10.52
CA PHE A 1160 -17.93 -35.00 9.29
C PHE A 1160 -19.32 -35.63 9.44
N ASP A 1161 -19.66 -36.15 10.63
CA ASP A 1161 -21.02 -36.56 11.02
C ASP A 1161 -21.93 -35.38 11.41
N ALA A 1162 -21.37 -34.20 11.71
CA ALA A 1162 -22.16 -33.04 12.15
C ALA A 1162 -23.10 -32.46 11.06
N GLY A 1163 -22.84 -32.71 9.77
CA GLY A 1163 -23.76 -32.40 8.68
C GLY A 1163 -23.10 -31.77 7.45
N ARG A 1164 -23.81 -30.85 6.79
CA ARG A 1164 -23.33 -30.23 5.55
C ARG A 1164 -22.31 -29.13 5.85
N ILE A 1165 -21.03 -29.40 5.59
CA ILE A 1165 -19.93 -28.44 5.71
C ILE A 1165 -19.94 -27.47 4.52
N THR A 1166 -19.96 -26.17 4.82
CA THR A 1166 -19.93 -25.06 3.85
C THR A 1166 -18.85 -24.05 4.27
N LEU A 1167 -17.96 -23.66 3.35
CA LEU A 1167 -16.95 -22.62 3.63
C LEU A 1167 -17.61 -21.24 3.81
N GLN A 1168 -17.01 -20.37 4.62
CA GLN A 1168 -17.42 -18.98 4.81
C GLN A 1168 -16.36 -18.02 4.21
N PRO A 1169 -16.52 -16.68 4.32
CA PRO A 1169 -15.56 -15.71 3.77
C PRO A 1169 -14.15 -15.74 4.39
N SER A 1170 -13.93 -16.45 5.50
CA SER A 1170 -12.59 -16.79 6.03
C SER A 1170 -12.30 -18.27 5.79
N PRO A 1171 -11.08 -18.67 5.39
CA PRO A 1171 -10.73 -20.08 5.15
C PRO A 1171 -10.73 -20.95 6.43
N LEU A 1172 -10.64 -20.33 7.62
CA LEU A 1172 -10.74 -21.03 8.91
C LEU A 1172 -12.18 -21.06 9.45
N VAL A 1173 -13.09 -20.22 8.95
CA VAL A 1173 -14.48 -20.19 9.42
C VAL A 1173 -15.33 -21.16 8.59
N LEU A 1174 -15.94 -22.12 9.27
CA LEU A 1174 -16.87 -23.08 8.69
C LEU A 1174 -18.30 -22.79 9.09
N LYS A 1175 -19.22 -23.22 8.23
CA LYS A 1175 -20.63 -23.39 8.56
C LYS A 1175 -21.02 -24.86 8.43
N VAL A 1176 -21.58 -25.43 9.49
CA VAL A 1176 -22.19 -26.75 9.50
C VAL A 1176 -23.68 -26.58 9.67
N SER A 1177 -24.48 -27.02 8.69
CA SER A 1177 -25.94 -27.08 8.82
C SER A 1177 -26.39 -28.52 9.01
N ARG A 1178 -27.19 -28.78 10.06
CA ARG A 1178 -27.96 -30.02 10.17
C ARG A 1178 -28.94 -30.08 9.00
N LEU A 1179 -29.09 -31.25 8.39
CA LEU A 1179 -30.17 -31.51 7.43
C LEU A 1179 -31.45 -31.81 8.24
N ALA A 1180 -32.58 -31.29 7.77
CA ALA A 1180 -33.91 -31.51 8.37
C ALA A 1180 -34.57 -32.78 7.83
#